data_AF-A0A1J1IDS8-F1
#
_entry.id   AF-A0A1J1IDS8-F1
#
_cell.length_a   1.000
_cell.length_b   1.000
_cell.length_c   1.000
_cell.angle_alpha   90.00
_cell.angle_beta   90.00
_cell.angle_gamma   90.00
#
_symmetry.space_group_name_H-M   'P 1'
#
loop_
_entity.id
_entity.type
_entity.pdbx_description
1 polymer ?
#
loop_
_entity_poly.entity_id
_entity_poly.type
_entity_poly.pdbx_seq_one_letter_code
_entity_poly.pdbx_strand_id
1 'polypeptide(L)'
;MKYIRIPSIRSYRFLLILSFFFLCSLYFIIFEKSKIKSVPKLEQFIEESKNSFNEIARYDQKYPVVTDYERKDWHDWDFLQKENLRNGPGERGKPYKLTDPEDIKLNEKLFKIEGLYALVSDKISVNRSVPDTRLPICKTIKYLKKLPTTSIIIIFHNEYFSILLRTIHSVYNRAPRELLHEIILVNDASTKKELYEPLQDYVNENFDERVKIVNLPERKGLIVTRMEGARRASGEVLLFLDSHMEANTNFLPPLLEPIALEPRTATVPIVDNFFHDTFEYGSGGKGSRGVFDWKFEFHWLPRRRKDKIHPEKPAPTPIMLGCAFAIRRDYFFDLGAYDEQLMIWNGENYELSFKLWLCGGQLLEVPCSRIAHTFRKHNEWRKRKDVDFVGHNFKRIAEVWLDEYKEFLYKTDPKRFQKIDAGDLTREKLIREKLHCKPFSYMLEHVMPDMLDKFPLKDPGAFAHGAIISDLNKKLCVDTLGREHNEAIGLYPCHKDREHPDGTQNFVLNWNKQIKIRDYYDNCLDVYNVSIRGCHFTFGNQYWKYDLATHHLFSPPDNCLTGIIEAKELKVKTCELGERSQMWSWGYVNVTALLNWNNEGSRMLYLSGRIKKFDLLSFILIFCSVIVSFILIRNYYEHRTNQYQSETSTYKEYINYLKRKMSAPRYPFANTYERKDYHDYEFMRAEEMREGPGEHGEKYLLKDPDDIARNKQLFKQFGFFAVGSDHISVNRSLPDVRMESCKSKRQLVQLPKVSIIIVFFDEYWSILLRTIHSIYNRTPHELLHEIILVNDNSTVPELYEPLQNYVKENFGDIVWIYNLNERKGLAVGRMKGAKRAKAEVLVFLDSQVEVNVNWLPPLLEPIALAPNLITTPIVDSFAYDTFEYRKIDDGGRGIFNWNLNYRRVPRRPEDSVNLDEPIPNPIMHGAAFAINRLNFWEIGAYDDGLKVWQGEQLELSLKAHLCGEGIVEIPCSHVAHSFRNKNYYQRFEENGVDYMMRNFKRVAEVWLEDYKHLVYDMNREKYDQTNAGNLAQAKLFKRNAHCKPFKYFLEFVAPEIVERYPIYDPGHFAQSTIQSKANSNLCIEVPKAAHMQKISLVECDENRLEPSPKQFFKLAWHRNIQHSTFDFCLQESLTMSECHYLGGNQLWKYDIETYQIIKLKQDNPKCLTADVESRKIYLDNCDSEDIKQKWNWGEKNISALQNWETFGMTLSKLSLD
;
A
#
# COMPACT_ATOMS: atom_id res chain seq x y z
N MET A 1 32.68 10.43 -75.47
CA MET A 1 33.18 9.08 -75.84
C MET A 1 33.84 8.48 -74.60
N LYS A 2 33.59 7.28 -74.07
CA LYS A 2 32.89 6.05 -74.47
C LYS A 2 32.41 5.33 -73.19
N TYR A 3 31.40 4.47 -73.34
CA TYR A 3 30.74 3.62 -72.34
C TYR A 3 31.66 2.75 -71.46
N ILE A 4 31.35 2.64 -70.16
CA ILE A 4 31.59 1.43 -69.34
C ILE A 4 30.28 1.11 -68.60
N ARG A 5 29.75 -0.10 -68.81
CA ARG A 5 28.51 -0.62 -68.19
C ARG A 5 28.74 -0.94 -66.71
N ILE A 6 27.91 -0.38 -65.82
CA ILE A 6 27.82 -0.76 -64.40
C ILE A 6 26.68 -1.79 -64.25
N PRO A 7 26.88 -2.95 -63.58
CA PRO A 7 25.83 -3.96 -63.40
C PRO A 7 24.75 -3.51 -62.41
N SER A 8 23.50 -3.93 -62.64
CA SER A 8 22.34 -3.48 -61.89
C SER A 8 22.27 -3.97 -60.44
N ILE A 9 21.65 -3.13 -59.60
CA ILE A 9 21.36 -3.25 -58.15
C ILE A 9 20.75 -4.60 -57.72
N ARG A 10 20.20 -5.40 -58.65
CA ARG A 10 19.67 -6.74 -58.35
C ARG A 10 20.75 -7.74 -57.94
N SER A 11 21.95 -7.65 -58.48
CA SER A 11 23.04 -8.61 -58.21
C SER A 11 23.61 -8.45 -56.80
N TYR A 12 23.65 -7.22 -56.28
CA TYR A 12 24.12 -6.91 -54.91
C TYR A 12 23.12 -7.36 -53.83
N ARG A 13 21.81 -7.25 -54.09
CA ARG A 13 20.77 -7.74 -53.17
C ARG A 13 20.78 -9.25 -53.04
N PHE A 14 21.06 -9.98 -54.13
CA PHE A 14 21.11 -11.45 -54.10
C PHE A 14 22.33 -11.98 -53.32
N LEU A 15 23.49 -11.34 -53.46
CA LEU A 15 24.70 -11.66 -52.69
C LEU A 15 24.55 -11.34 -51.20
N LEU A 16 23.89 -10.23 -50.85
CA LEU A 16 23.58 -9.90 -49.45
C LEU A 16 22.64 -10.92 -48.80
N ILE A 17 21.61 -11.38 -49.53
CA ILE A 17 20.68 -12.40 -49.03
C ILE A 17 21.40 -13.74 -48.83
N LEU A 18 22.27 -14.15 -49.76
CA LEU A 18 23.05 -15.38 -49.61
C LEU A 18 24.03 -15.31 -48.42
N SER A 19 24.69 -14.16 -48.21
CA SER A 19 25.56 -13.97 -47.03
C SER A 19 24.77 -13.98 -45.70
N PHE A 20 23.53 -13.49 -45.71
CA PHE A 20 22.64 -13.48 -44.55
C PHE A 20 22.19 -14.89 -44.17
N PHE A 21 21.81 -15.72 -45.16
CA PHE A 21 21.45 -17.11 -44.92
C PHE A 21 22.65 -17.93 -44.43
N PHE A 22 23.84 -17.72 -45.00
CA PHE A 22 25.05 -18.42 -44.58
C PHE A 22 25.43 -18.12 -43.12
N LEU A 23 25.30 -16.85 -42.70
CA LEU A 23 25.56 -16.42 -41.32
C LEU A 23 24.55 -16.97 -40.31
N CYS A 24 23.24 -17.00 -40.62
CA CYS A 24 22.26 -17.58 -39.71
C CYS A 24 22.36 -19.13 -39.65
N SER A 25 22.83 -19.82 -40.71
CA SER A 25 23.17 -21.25 -40.64
C SER A 25 24.42 -21.56 -39.80
N LEU A 26 25.45 -20.71 -39.87
CA LEU A 26 26.66 -20.89 -39.06
C LEU A 26 26.36 -20.67 -37.56
N TYR A 27 25.51 -19.70 -37.24
CA TYR A 27 25.03 -19.45 -35.88
C TYR A 27 24.22 -20.62 -35.33
N PHE A 28 23.35 -21.24 -36.15
CA PHE A 28 22.56 -22.41 -35.75
C PHE A 28 23.45 -23.61 -35.38
N ILE A 29 24.52 -23.86 -36.15
CA ILE A 29 25.49 -24.94 -35.88
C ILE A 29 26.29 -24.67 -34.59
N ILE A 30 26.65 -23.41 -34.33
CA ILE A 30 27.35 -23.00 -33.09
C ILE A 30 26.41 -23.11 -31.87
N PHE A 31 25.13 -22.80 -32.04
CA PHE A 31 24.12 -22.84 -30.98
C PHE A 31 23.66 -24.27 -30.64
N GLU A 32 23.59 -25.19 -31.61
CA GLU A 32 23.36 -26.61 -31.32
C GLU A 32 24.51 -27.24 -30.53
N LYS A 33 25.77 -26.87 -30.84
CA LYS A 33 26.94 -27.37 -30.12
C LYS A 33 27.06 -26.85 -28.68
N SER A 34 26.35 -25.79 -28.30
CA SER A 34 26.39 -25.21 -26.95
C SER A 34 25.27 -25.69 -26.01
N LYS A 35 24.27 -26.43 -26.52
CA LYS A 35 23.15 -26.96 -25.71
C LYS A 35 23.38 -28.38 -25.19
N ILE A 36 24.38 -28.56 -24.32
CA ILE A 36 24.33 -29.59 -23.26
C ILE A 36 24.93 -28.97 -21.99
N LYS A 37 24.07 -28.38 -21.13
CA LYS A 37 24.13 -28.40 -19.65
C LYS A 37 22.99 -27.57 -19.03
N SER A 38 21.99 -28.31 -18.54
CA SER A 38 21.07 -28.09 -17.40
C SER A 38 20.36 -26.76 -17.15
N VAL A 39 19.05 -26.89 -16.88
CA VAL A 39 18.07 -25.93 -16.34
C VAL A 39 18.34 -25.64 -14.85
N PRO A 40 18.77 -24.44 -14.42
CA PRO A 40 19.01 -24.15 -13.00
C PRO A 40 17.97 -23.21 -12.35
N LYS A 41 17.17 -22.48 -13.13
CA LYS A 41 16.39 -21.33 -12.61
C LYS A 41 15.06 -21.67 -11.91
N LEU A 42 14.45 -22.82 -12.22
CA LEU A 42 13.15 -23.21 -11.63
C LEU A 42 13.31 -23.97 -10.32
N GLU A 43 14.32 -24.83 -10.22
CA GLU A 43 14.68 -25.50 -8.96
C GLU A 43 15.19 -24.49 -7.93
N GLN A 44 16.01 -23.52 -8.36
CA GLN A 44 16.47 -22.43 -7.51
C GLN A 44 15.32 -21.60 -6.94
N PHE A 45 14.27 -21.33 -7.73
CA PHE A 45 13.09 -20.60 -7.26
C PHE A 45 12.23 -21.41 -6.27
N ILE A 46 12.11 -22.72 -6.47
CA ILE A 46 11.42 -23.65 -5.57
C ILE A 46 12.21 -23.80 -4.25
N GLU A 47 13.53 -23.82 -4.33
CA GLU A 47 14.42 -23.94 -3.18
C GLU A 47 14.51 -22.64 -2.36
N GLU A 48 14.53 -21.47 -3.02
CA GLU A 48 14.39 -20.15 -2.39
C GLU A 48 13.03 -20.01 -1.68
N SER A 49 11.96 -20.50 -2.29
CA SER A 49 10.61 -20.50 -1.68
C SER A 49 10.53 -21.43 -0.46
N LYS A 50 11.12 -22.62 -0.53
CA LYS A 50 11.21 -23.57 0.61
C LYS A 50 12.10 -23.03 1.74
N ASN A 51 13.21 -22.38 1.40
CA ASN A 51 14.10 -21.74 2.37
C ASN A 51 13.41 -20.57 3.08
N SER A 52 12.58 -19.79 2.37
CA SER A 52 11.79 -18.71 2.98
C SER A 52 10.76 -19.23 4.00
N PHE A 53 10.03 -20.30 3.70
CA PHE A 53 9.10 -20.91 4.67
C PHE A 53 9.82 -21.52 5.88
N ASN A 54 10.98 -22.16 5.67
CA ASN A 54 11.81 -22.69 6.75
C ASN A 54 12.49 -21.58 7.58
N GLU A 55 12.83 -20.44 6.98
CA GLU A 55 13.34 -19.27 7.69
C GLU A 55 12.28 -18.63 8.57
N ILE A 56 11.03 -18.55 8.12
CA ILE A 56 9.92 -18.01 8.93
C ILE A 56 9.64 -18.93 10.13
N ALA A 57 9.67 -20.25 9.95
CA ALA A 57 9.53 -21.20 11.05
C ALA A 57 10.73 -21.16 12.03
N ARG A 58 11.96 -20.99 11.53
CA ARG A 58 13.14 -20.75 12.39
C ARG A 58 13.11 -19.36 13.04
N TYR A 59 12.47 -18.38 12.42
CA TYR A 59 12.34 -17.00 12.91
C TYR A 59 11.48 -16.94 14.18
N ASP A 60 10.29 -17.54 14.15
CA ASP A 60 9.40 -17.60 15.33
C ASP A 60 10.02 -18.41 16.47
N GLN A 61 10.87 -19.39 16.14
CA GLN A 61 11.56 -20.24 17.10
C GLN A 61 12.82 -19.60 17.70
N LYS A 62 13.53 -18.75 16.95
CA LYS A 62 14.77 -18.08 17.40
C LYS A 62 14.48 -16.77 18.14
N TYR A 63 13.42 -16.05 17.74
CA TYR A 63 13.12 -14.71 18.23
C TYR A 63 11.66 -14.60 18.68
N PRO A 64 11.34 -14.98 19.94
CA PRO A 64 9.96 -15.00 20.41
C PRO A 64 9.37 -13.58 20.41
N VAL A 65 8.25 -13.40 19.70
CA VAL A 65 7.50 -12.15 19.67
C VAL A 65 6.76 -11.97 21.00
N VAL A 66 6.69 -10.73 21.50
CA VAL A 66 5.95 -10.43 22.74
C VAL A 66 4.47 -10.77 22.55
N THR A 67 3.97 -11.72 23.36
CA THR A 67 2.56 -12.14 23.37
C THR A 67 1.71 -11.40 24.40
N ASP A 68 2.34 -10.64 25.30
CA ASP A 68 1.71 -9.92 26.40
C ASP A 68 1.73 -8.40 26.12
N TYR A 69 0.56 -7.86 25.79
CA TYR A 69 0.38 -6.47 25.39
C TYR A 69 0.01 -5.52 26.55
N GLU A 70 0.18 -5.93 27.81
CA GLU A 70 -0.03 -5.06 28.97
C GLU A 70 0.84 -3.79 28.86
N ARG A 71 0.26 -2.62 29.18
CA ARG A 71 0.92 -1.31 29.05
C ARG A 71 1.28 -0.73 30.42
N LYS A 72 2.50 -0.20 30.57
CA LYS A 72 3.02 0.50 31.75
C LYS A 72 3.36 1.95 31.40
N ASP A 73 3.03 2.88 32.30
CA ASP A 73 3.62 4.21 32.24
C ASP A 73 5.06 4.13 32.79
N TRP A 74 6.03 4.36 31.92
CA TRP A 74 7.46 4.30 32.26
C TRP A 74 8.05 5.66 32.62
N HIS A 75 7.25 6.73 32.66
CA HIS A 75 7.72 8.02 33.11
C HIS A 75 8.03 8.01 34.61
N ASP A 76 9.25 8.41 34.97
CA ASP A 76 9.63 8.69 36.36
C ASP A 76 9.26 10.14 36.70
N TRP A 77 8.00 10.33 37.08
CA TRP A 77 7.44 11.64 37.38
C TRP A 77 8.08 12.30 38.62
N ASP A 78 8.50 11.49 39.60
CA ASP A 78 9.14 12.00 40.82
C ASP A 78 10.56 12.48 40.54
N PHE A 79 11.33 11.74 39.73
CA PHE A 79 12.64 12.17 39.26
C PHE A 79 12.53 13.46 38.42
N LEU A 80 11.56 13.53 37.50
CA LEU A 80 11.30 14.72 36.70
C LEU A 80 10.99 15.96 37.55
N GLN A 81 10.17 15.81 38.60
CA GLN A 81 9.91 16.90 39.53
C GLN A 81 11.19 17.36 40.24
N LYS A 82 12.03 16.42 40.68
CA LYS A 82 13.33 16.76 41.29
C LYS A 82 14.24 17.49 40.29
N GLU A 83 14.32 17.04 39.04
CA GLU A 83 15.10 17.71 38.00
C GLU A 83 14.62 19.15 37.74
N ASN A 84 13.30 19.37 37.72
CA ASN A 84 12.72 20.70 37.50
C ASN A 84 13.07 21.71 38.61
N LEU A 85 13.38 21.23 39.82
CA LEU A 85 13.76 22.07 40.97
C LEU A 85 15.27 22.39 41.02
N ARG A 86 16.09 21.74 40.18
CA ARG A 86 17.55 21.96 40.21
C ARG A 86 17.92 23.34 39.67
N ASN A 87 18.91 23.95 40.33
CA ASN A 87 19.46 25.24 39.97
C ASN A 87 21.00 25.18 40.03
N GLY A 88 21.65 25.93 39.16
CA GLY A 88 23.11 25.94 39.03
C GLY A 88 23.54 26.15 37.57
N PRO A 89 24.86 26.21 37.32
CA PRO A 89 25.42 26.29 35.96
C PRO A 89 24.89 25.17 35.06
N GLY A 90 24.34 25.54 33.90
CA GLY A 90 23.89 24.60 32.88
C GLY A 90 22.62 23.79 33.20
N GLU A 91 22.02 23.95 34.38
CA GLU A 91 20.78 23.27 34.76
C GLU A 91 19.63 23.67 33.83
N ARG A 92 18.74 22.71 33.56
CA ARG A 92 17.65 22.80 32.58
C ARG A 92 18.14 23.10 31.16
N GLY A 93 19.38 22.73 30.86
CA GLY A 93 20.03 22.93 29.57
C GLY A 93 20.31 24.39 29.22
N LYS A 94 20.37 25.30 30.20
CA LYS A 94 20.69 26.72 29.96
C LYS A 94 22.14 26.91 29.53
N PRO A 95 22.47 27.93 28.73
CA PRO A 95 23.86 28.25 28.40
C PRO A 95 24.64 28.66 29.65
N TYR A 96 25.89 28.24 29.74
CA TYR A 96 26.85 28.74 30.72
C TYR A 96 28.01 29.45 30.02
N LYS A 97 28.47 30.57 30.61
CA LYS A 97 29.60 31.35 30.11
C LYS A 97 30.58 31.58 31.25
N LEU A 98 31.87 31.39 30.96
CA LEU A 98 32.94 31.73 31.88
C LEU A 98 33.03 33.25 32.01
N THR A 99 33.22 33.72 33.24
CA THR A 99 33.39 35.16 33.55
C THR A 99 34.81 35.50 33.96
N ASP A 100 35.57 34.53 34.44
CA ASP A 100 36.96 34.74 34.86
C ASP A 100 37.90 34.80 33.62
N PRO A 101 38.69 35.87 33.46
CA PRO A 101 39.57 36.04 32.29
C PRO A 101 40.63 34.95 32.11
N GLU A 102 41.14 34.36 33.19
CA GLU A 102 42.15 33.29 33.11
C GLU A 102 41.50 31.96 32.74
N ASP A 103 40.31 31.66 33.29
CA ASP A 103 39.50 30.52 32.85
C ASP A 103 39.13 30.65 31.36
N ILE A 104 38.80 31.86 30.87
CA ILE A 104 38.50 32.09 29.44
C ILE A 104 39.72 31.74 28.58
N LYS A 105 40.90 32.28 28.90
CA LYS A 105 42.14 32.00 28.15
C LYS A 105 42.52 30.52 28.18
N LEU A 106 42.40 29.87 29.35
CA LEU A 106 42.68 28.45 29.49
C LEU A 106 41.69 27.62 28.67
N ASN A 107 40.42 27.98 28.68
CA ASN A 107 39.38 27.31 27.91
C ASN A 107 39.59 27.48 26.40
N GLU A 108 40.05 28.64 25.92
CA GLU A 108 40.43 28.83 24.50
C GLU A 108 41.60 27.94 24.09
N LYS A 109 42.57 27.73 24.99
CA LYS A 109 43.69 26.80 24.76
C LYS A 109 43.20 25.36 24.73
N LEU A 110 42.35 24.95 25.65
CA LEU A 110 41.74 23.62 25.68
C LEU A 110 40.82 23.40 24.47
N PHE A 111 40.12 24.43 24.03
CA PHE A 111 39.25 24.36 22.86
C PHE A 111 40.02 23.92 21.61
N LYS A 112 41.27 24.36 21.43
CA LYS A 112 42.13 23.94 20.30
C LYS A 112 42.53 22.47 20.32
N ILE A 113 42.45 21.81 21.49
CA ILE A 113 42.86 20.41 21.69
C ILE A 113 41.62 19.51 21.70
N GLU A 114 40.60 19.92 22.44
CA GLU A 114 39.37 19.15 22.67
C GLU A 114 38.29 19.45 21.62
N GLY A 115 38.35 20.56 20.90
CA GLY A 115 37.30 20.94 19.94
C GLY A 115 35.96 21.35 20.57
N LEU A 116 35.94 21.55 21.89
CA LEU A 116 34.81 22.01 22.71
C LEU A 116 35.30 22.76 23.97
N TYR A 117 34.42 23.50 24.65
CA TYR A 117 34.75 24.32 25.81
C TYR A 117 34.79 23.46 27.08
N ALA A 118 35.92 22.79 27.26
CA ALA A 118 36.15 21.81 28.33
C ALA A 118 35.96 22.38 29.75
N LEU A 119 36.42 23.61 30.03
CA LEU A 119 36.21 24.23 31.35
C LEU A 119 34.76 24.60 31.59
N VAL A 120 34.01 24.95 30.54
CA VAL A 120 32.55 25.15 30.68
C VAL A 120 31.88 23.85 31.14
N SER A 121 32.28 22.70 30.57
CA SER A 121 31.81 21.39 31.04
C SER A 121 32.14 21.16 32.53
N ASP A 122 33.37 21.46 32.96
CA ASP A 122 33.78 21.24 34.36
C ASP A 122 32.97 22.06 35.38
N LYS A 123 32.51 23.26 35.01
CA LYS A 123 31.64 24.07 35.89
C LYS A 123 30.19 23.60 35.90
N ILE A 124 29.76 22.78 34.92
CA ILE A 124 28.40 22.25 34.83
C ILE A 124 28.34 20.87 35.47
N SER A 125 27.43 20.69 36.42
CA SER A 125 27.18 19.41 37.11
C SER A 125 27.05 18.24 36.12
N VAL A 126 27.85 17.18 36.28
CA VAL A 126 27.72 15.93 35.50
C VAL A 126 26.33 15.29 35.61
N ASN A 127 25.58 15.67 36.64
CA ASN A 127 24.20 15.27 36.89
C ASN A 127 23.17 16.32 36.48
N ARG A 128 23.51 17.32 35.65
CA ARG A 128 22.57 18.40 35.32
C ARG A 128 21.22 17.90 34.78
N SER A 129 20.17 18.63 35.13
CA SER A 129 18.86 18.55 34.49
C SER A 129 18.90 19.08 33.06
N VAL A 130 18.08 18.49 32.19
CA VAL A 130 17.91 18.89 30.79
C VAL A 130 16.44 19.20 30.50
N PRO A 131 16.11 20.04 29.51
CA PRO A 131 14.72 20.33 29.18
C PRO A 131 14.07 19.12 28.49
N ASP A 132 12.79 18.86 28.78
CA ASP A 132 12.00 17.86 28.06
C ASP A 132 11.60 18.41 26.67
N THR A 133 12.43 18.12 25.67
CA THR A 133 12.27 18.55 24.27
C THR A 133 11.38 17.62 23.44
N ARG A 134 10.77 16.60 24.06
CA ARG A 134 9.86 15.68 23.38
C ARG A 134 8.57 16.38 22.97
N LEU A 135 7.87 15.80 21.99
CA LEU A 135 6.54 16.27 21.62
C LEU A 135 5.61 16.16 22.83
N PRO A 136 4.68 17.11 23.05
CA PRO A 136 3.77 17.08 24.20
C PRO A 136 3.01 15.75 24.35
N ILE A 137 2.63 15.13 23.24
CA ILE A 137 1.94 13.83 23.22
C ILE A 137 2.81 12.69 23.75
N CYS A 138 4.15 12.75 23.64
CA CYS A 138 5.03 11.69 24.16
C CYS A 138 4.93 11.52 25.68
N LYS A 139 4.46 12.56 26.39
CA LYS A 139 4.27 12.56 27.85
C LYS A 139 3.06 11.73 28.31
N THR A 140 2.14 11.39 27.39
CA THR A 140 0.93 10.61 27.70
C THR A 140 1.00 9.18 27.18
N ILE A 141 2.03 8.83 26.41
CA ILE A 141 2.19 7.50 25.82
C ILE A 141 2.67 6.50 26.88
N LYS A 142 2.00 5.35 26.93
CA LYS A 142 2.39 4.17 27.70
C LYS A 142 2.97 3.12 26.77
N TYR A 143 3.99 2.42 27.24
CA TYR A 143 4.69 1.39 26.47
C TYR A 143 4.39 0.00 27.04
N LEU A 144 4.78 -1.06 26.34
CA LEU A 144 4.70 -2.43 26.85
C LEU A 144 5.32 -2.52 28.25
N LYS A 145 4.66 -3.25 29.14
CA LYS A 145 5.14 -3.49 30.50
C LYS A 145 6.33 -4.44 30.49
N LYS A 146 6.36 -5.40 29.56
CA LYS A 146 7.49 -6.30 29.33
C LYS A 146 8.30 -5.79 28.13
N LEU A 147 9.46 -5.23 28.42
CA LEU A 147 10.44 -4.79 27.43
C LEU A 147 11.76 -5.53 27.67
N PRO A 148 12.56 -5.77 26.62
CA PRO A 148 13.83 -6.48 26.74
C PRO A 148 14.85 -5.67 27.57
N THR A 149 15.71 -6.38 28.28
CA THR A 149 16.82 -5.76 29.02
C THR A 149 17.89 -5.23 28.06
N THR A 150 18.56 -4.14 28.44
CA THR A 150 19.50 -3.41 27.57
C THR A 150 20.89 -3.32 28.17
N SER A 151 21.91 -3.72 27.40
CA SER A 151 23.32 -3.38 27.63
C SER A 151 23.65 -2.09 26.89
N ILE A 152 24.01 -1.04 27.62
CA ILE A 152 24.43 0.23 27.04
C ILE A 152 25.94 0.22 26.85
N ILE A 153 26.42 0.42 25.63
CA ILE A 153 27.85 0.40 25.29
C ILE A 153 28.28 1.82 24.95
N ILE A 154 29.17 2.38 25.77
CA ILE A 154 29.76 3.71 25.56
C ILE A 154 31.24 3.51 25.26
N ILE A 155 31.64 3.89 24.06
CA ILE A 155 33.03 3.79 23.63
C ILE A 155 33.72 5.15 23.76
N PHE A 156 34.99 5.18 24.13
CA PHE A 156 35.71 6.44 24.26
C PHE A 156 37.21 6.31 23.96
N HIS A 157 37.80 7.39 23.48
CA HIS A 157 39.24 7.56 23.36
C HIS A 157 39.60 9.02 23.62
N ASN A 158 40.46 9.27 24.61
CA ASN A 158 40.87 10.61 25.00
C ASN A 158 39.69 11.58 25.22
N GLU A 159 38.54 11.04 25.62
CA GLU A 159 37.36 11.84 25.94
C GLU A 159 37.64 12.75 27.13
N TYR A 160 37.05 13.94 27.15
CA TYR A 160 37.25 14.84 28.27
C TYR A 160 36.49 14.34 29.50
N PHE A 161 37.13 14.35 30.67
CA PHE A 161 36.68 13.61 31.85
C PHE A 161 35.24 13.95 32.26
N SER A 162 34.92 15.24 32.47
CA SER A 162 33.56 15.66 32.87
C SER A 162 32.48 15.37 31.82
N ILE A 163 32.84 15.28 30.54
CA ILE A 163 31.91 14.98 29.44
C ILE A 163 31.56 13.50 29.41
N LEU A 164 32.58 12.64 29.54
CA LEU A 164 32.37 11.19 29.68
C LEU A 164 31.48 10.91 30.90
N LEU A 165 31.82 11.49 32.06
CA LEU A 165 31.04 11.33 33.28
C LEU A 165 29.59 11.78 33.11
N ARG A 166 29.35 12.92 32.45
CA ARG A 166 28.00 13.42 32.17
C ARG A 166 27.19 12.46 31.31
N THR A 167 27.82 11.82 30.33
CA THR A 167 27.19 10.78 29.51
C THR A 167 26.76 9.60 30.37
N ILE A 168 27.67 9.07 31.19
CA ILE A 168 27.42 7.93 32.09
C ILE A 168 26.27 8.25 33.07
N HIS A 169 26.35 9.39 33.75
CA HIS A 169 25.31 9.85 34.67
C HIS A 169 23.96 10.02 33.97
N SER A 170 23.93 10.61 32.77
CA SER A 170 22.67 10.84 32.05
C SER A 170 21.91 9.55 31.74
N VAL A 171 22.61 8.50 31.29
CA VAL A 171 21.99 7.22 30.96
C VAL A 171 21.67 6.42 32.22
N TYR A 172 22.56 6.41 33.21
CA TYR A 172 22.37 5.70 34.47
C TYR A 172 21.17 6.24 35.24
N ASN A 173 20.97 7.56 35.25
CA ASN A 173 19.89 8.19 36.00
C ASN A 173 18.53 8.11 35.28
N ARG A 174 18.50 8.15 33.94
CA ARG A 174 17.25 8.27 33.16
C ARG A 174 16.79 6.96 32.51
N ALA A 175 17.61 5.90 32.57
CA ALA A 175 17.18 4.56 32.19
C ALA A 175 16.45 3.88 33.36
N PRO A 176 15.25 3.31 33.14
CA PRO A 176 14.58 2.52 34.17
C PRO A 176 15.44 1.35 34.63
N ARG A 177 15.57 1.17 35.96
CA ARG A 177 16.43 0.14 36.56
C ARG A 177 16.08 -1.29 36.15
N GLU A 178 14.80 -1.54 35.84
CA GLU A 178 14.30 -2.83 35.35
C GLU A 178 14.76 -3.14 33.91
N LEU A 179 15.05 -2.12 33.11
CA LEU A 179 15.47 -2.26 31.70
C LEU A 179 16.97 -2.13 31.51
N LEU A 180 17.67 -1.53 32.48
CA LEU A 180 19.12 -1.36 32.46
C LEU A 180 19.83 -2.62 32.98
N HIS A 181 20.37 -3.43 32.07
CA HIS A 181 21.14 -4.63 32.40
C HIS A 181 22.55 -4.27 32.86
N GLU A 182 23.28 -3.53 32.03
CA GLU A 182 24.65 -3.07 32.32
C GLU A 182 25.04 -1.87 31.45
N ILE A 183 26.05 -1.12 31.89
CA ILE A 183 26.72 -0.07 31.12
C ILE A 183 28.18 -0.49 30.95
N ILE A 184 28.63 -0.67 29.70
CA ILE A 184 29.99 -1.07 29.37
C ILE A 184 30.71 0.11 28.75
N LEU A 185 31.68 0.64 29.50
CA LEU A 185 32.56 1.72 29.09
C LEU A 185 33.80 1.10 28.44
N VAL A 186 34.00 1.28 27.14
CA VAL A 186 35.14 0.68 26.42
C VAL A 186 36.15 1.76 26.07
N ASN A 187 37.28 1.74 26.75
CA ASN A 187 38.43 2.61 26.53
C ASN A 187 39.27 2.07 25.37
N ASP A 188 39.25 2.77 24.23
CA ASP A 188 40.00 2.46 23.03
C ASP A 188 41.44 2.99 23.14
N ALA A 189 42.21 2.46 24.11
CA ALA A 189 43.60 2.81 24.38
C ALA A 189 43.86 4.33 24.48
N SER A 190 43.15 5.01 25.39
CA SER A 190 43.39 6.42 25.67
C SER A 190 44.82 6.69 26.16
N THR A 191 45.34 7.88 25.90
CA THR A 191 46.64 8.36 26.40
C THR A 191 46.51 9.24 27.64
N LYS A 192 45.30 9.76 27.92
CA LYS A 192 44.99 10.53 29.13
C LYS A 192 44.97 9.61 30.36
N LYS A 193 45.73 9.95 31.41
CA LYS A 193 45.92 9.10 32.60
C LYS A 193 44.65 9.02 33.45
N GLU A 194 43.89 10.10 33.50
CA GLU A 194 42.62 10.22 34.21
C GLU A 194 41.54 9.25 33.71
N LEU A 195 41.70 8.68 32.51
CA LEU A 195 40.76 7.73 31.92
C LEU A 195 41.03 6.25 32.28
N TYR A 196 41.97 6.00 33.21
CA TYR A 196 42.28 4.66 33.73
C TYR A 196 41.90 4.55 35.21
N GLU A 197 42.87 4.52 36.12
CA GLU A 197 42.63 4.36 37.56
C GLU A 197 41.67 5.43 38.11
N PRO A 198 41.81 6.74 37.82
CA PRO A 198 40.88 7.74 38.37
C PRO A 198 39.44 7.58 37.87
N LEU A 199 39.24 7.13 36.63
CA LEU A 199 37.89 6.81 36.12
C LEU A 199 37.33 5.56 36.81
N GLN A 200 38.16 4.55 37.04
CA GLN A 200 37.76 3.33 37.73
C GLN A 200 37.36 3.61 39.18
N ASP A 201 38.14 4.42 39.89
CA ASP A 201 37.83 4.85 41.26
C ASP A 201 36.52 5.63 41.30
N TYR A 202 36.35 6.60 40.38
CA TYR A 202 35.10 7.36 40.29
C TYR A 202 33.90 6.45 40.02
N VAL A 203 34.03 5.47 39.11
CA VAL A 203 32.94 4.54 38.79
C VAL A 203 32.57 3.69 40.00
N ASN A 204 33.57 3.15 40.71
CA ASN A 204 33.37 2.33 41.90
C ASN A 204 32.72 3.12 43.06
N GLU A 205 33.01 4.41 43.16
CA GLU A 205 32.47 5.29 44.22
C GLU A 205 31.04 5.78 43.93
N ASN A 206 30.64 5.90 42.66
CA ASN A 206 29.41 6.59 42.27
C ASN A 206 28.32 5.69 41.65
N PHE A 207 28.67 4.48 41.20
CA PHE A 207 27.74 3.57 40.53
C PHE A 207 27.77 2.16 41.12
N ASP A 208 26.70 1.40 40.88
CA ASP A 208 26.64 -0.02 41.22
C ASP A 208 27.44 -0.88 40.23
N GLU A 209 27.50 -2.18 40.49
CA GLU A 209 28.26 -3.17 39.71
C GLU A 209 27.82 -3.31 38.23
N ARG A 210 26.74 -2.63 37.82
CA ARG A 210 26.28 -2.62 36.44
C ARG A 210 27.17 -1.76 35.55
N VAL A 211 27.93 -0.81 36.09
CA VAL A 211 28.83 0.04 35.32
C VAL A 211 30.24 -0.55 35.31
N LYS A 212 30.72 -0.95 34.12
CA LYS A 212 31.97 -1.69 33.95
C LYS A 212 32.89 -0.98 32.97
N ILE A 213 34.19 -0.98 33.25
CA ILE A 213 35.22 -0.43 32.34
C ILE A 213 36.00 -1.57 31.68
N VAL A 214 36.22 -1.44 30.38
CA VAL A 214 37.03 -2.35 29.56
C VAL A 214 38.13 -1.54 28.89
N ASN A 215 39.38 -1.83 29.24
CA ASN A 215 40.55 -1.18 28.63
C ASN A 215 41.12 -2.05 27.50
N LEU A 216 41.16 -1.51 26.28
CA LEU A 216 41.83 -2.17 25.16
C LEU A 216 43.34 -1.89 25.20
N PRO A 217 44.19 -2.88 24.89
CA PRO A 217 45.65 -2.74 24.99
C PRO A 217 46.25 -1.85 23.89
N GLU A 218 45.54 -1.66 22.78
CA GLU A 218 45.98 -0.85 21.65
C GLU A 218 44.79 -0.16 20.96
N ARG A 219 45.09 0.88 20.19
CA ARG A 219 44.07 1.67 19.50
C ARG A 219 43.49 0.89 18.33
N LYS A 220 42.22 0.52 18.44
CA LYS A 220 41.46 -0.23 17.41
C LYS A 220 40.54 0.66 16.58
N GLY A 221 40.12 1.81 17.10
CA GLY A 221 39.18 2.70 16.43
C GLY A 221 37.73 2.42 16.81
N LEU A 222 36.82 3.34 16.47
CA LEU A 222 35.43 3.36 16.92
C LEU A 222 34.69 2.04 16.66
N ILE A 223 34.82 1.52 15.44
CA ILE A 223 34.02 0.41 14.93
C ILE A 223 34.38 -0.89 15.68
N VAL A 224 35.66 -1.22 15.73
CA VAL A 224 36.16 -2.40 16.44
C VAL A 224 35.96 -2.24 17.96
N THR A 225 36.07 -1.03 18.50
CA THR A 225 35.79 -0.81 19.93
C THR A 225 34.32 -1.07 20.28
N ARG A 226 33.37 -0.67 19.41
CA ARG A 226 31.95 -1.04 19.56
C ARG A 226 31.78 -2.55 19.54
N MET A 227 32.48 -3.24 18.64
CA MET A 227 32.47 -4.71 18.58
C MET A 227 32.98 -5.36 19.87
N GLU A 228 34.05 -4.83 20.47
CA GLU A 228 34.57 -5.33 21.75
C GLU A 228 33.58 -5.14 22.91
N GLY A 229 32.83 -4.04 22.92
CA GLY A 229 31.72 -3.84 23.85
C GLY A 229 30.57 -4.81 23.60
N ALA A 230 30.16 -4.98 22.34
CA ALA A 230 29.07 -5.86 21.95
C ALA A 230 29.32 -7.33 22.33
N ARG A 231 30.57 -7.79 22.22
CA ARG A 231 30.99 -9.15 22.60
C ARG A 231 30.88 -9.40 24.10
N ARG A 232 31.10 -8.38 24.92
CA ARG A 232 31.05 -8.45 26.39
C ARG A 232 29.65 -8.21 26.95
N ALA A 233 28.80 -7.53 26.19
CA ALA A 233 27.41 -7.31 26.55
C ALA A 233 26.63 -8.62 26.71
N SER A 234 25.74 -8.65 27.68
CA SER A 234 24.92 -9.82 28.04
C SER A 234 23.42 -9.54 28.06
N GLY A 235 22.99 -8.28 27.93
CA GLY A 235 21.59 -7.89 27.78
C GLY A 235 21.01 -8.32 26.44
N GLU A 236 19.67 -8.35 26.36
CA GLU A 236 18.93 -8.77 25.16
C GLU A 236 19.05 -7.76 24.01
N VAL A 237 19.11 -6.46 24.34
CA VAL A 237 19.30 -5.36 23.38
C VAL A 237 20.64 -4.66 23.64
N LEU A 238 21.34 -4.34 22.57
CA LEU A 238 22.52 -3.47 22.60
C LEU A 238 22.09 -2.05 22.28
N LEU A 239 22.42 -1.10 23.14
CA LEU A 239 22.31 0.34 22.87
C LEU A 239 23.72 0.93 22.78
N PHE A 240 24.14 1.31 21.59
CA PHE A 240 25.43 2.00 21.40
C PHE A 240 25.24 3.49 21.56
N LEU A 241 26.18 4.14 22.27
CA LEU A 241 26.24 5.59 22.44
C LEU A 241 27.69 6.08 22.29
N ASP A 242 27.83 7.28 21.74
CA ASP A 242 29.09 8.02 21.81
C ASP A 242 29.32 8.58 23.22
N SER A 243 30.57 8.89 23.56
CA SER A 243 31.00 9.29 24.91
C SER A 243 30.71 10.73 25.31
N HIS A 244 29.98 11.48 24.49
CA HIS A 244 29.67 12.89 24.68
C HIS A 244 28.20 13.16 24.33
N MET A 245 27.32 12.48 25.07
CA MET A 245 25.88 12.49 24.88
C MET A 245 25.14 12.75 26.19
N GLU A 246 23.90 13.24 26.12
CA GLU A 246 23.03 13.40 27.28
C GLU A 246 21.63 12.84 26.97
N ALA A 247 21.28 11.73 27.60
CA ALA A 247 19.95 11.14 27.45
C ALA A 247 18.87 12.06 28.03
N ASN A 248 17.74 12.20 27.33
CA ASN A 248 16.57 12.92 27.84
C ASN A 248 15.67 11.98 28.67
N THR A 249 14.62 12.52 29.28
CA THR A 249 13.70 11.76 30.11
C THR A 249 12.95 10.68 29.31
N ASN A 250 12.74 9.51 29.92
CA ASN A 250 12.02 8.37 29.36
C ASN A 250 12.48 7.96 27.95
N PHE A 251 13.78 8.07 27.66
CA PHE A 251 14.32 7.83 26.32
C PHE A 251 14.37 6.32 25.95
N LEU A 252 14.53 5.44 26.94
CA LEU A 252 14.82 4.03 26.70
C LEU A 252 13.57 3.21 26.31
N PRO A 253 12.44 3.24 27.05
CA PRO A 253 11.25 2.47 26.69
C PRO A 253 10.73 2.66 25.24
N PRO A 254 10.62 3.89 24.71
CA PRO A 254 10.21 4.08 23.31
C PRO A 254 11.19 3.49 22.29
N LEU A 255 12.50 3.38 22.59
CA LEU A 255 13.45 2.70 21.70
C LEU A 255 13.24 1.19 21.69
N LEU A 256 12.88 0.61 22.85
CA LEU A 256 12.79 -0.84 22.99
C LEU A 256 11.47 -1.41 22.47
N GLU A 257 10.36 -0.69 22.57
CA GLU A 257 9.06 -1.21 22.15
C GLU A 257 9.02 -1.66 20.67
N PRO A 258 9.55 -0.91 19.68
CA PRO A 258 9.60 -1.38 18.30
C PRO A 258 10.47 -2.63 18.11
N ILE A 259 11.54 -2.78 18.89
CA ILE A 259 12.42 -3.95 18.85
C ILE A 259 11.72 -5.17 19.49
N ALA A 260 10.95 -4.95 20.55
CA ALA A 260 10.20 -5.98 21.24
C ALA A 260 9.05 -6.53 20.36
N LEU A 261 8.38 -5.64 19.63
CA LEU A 261 7.31 -6.00 18.69
C LEU A 261 7.86 -6.65 17.42
N GLU A 262 8.99 -6.15 16.90
CA GLU A 262 9.61 -6.61 15.67
C GLU A 262 11.12 -6.86 15.86
N PRO A 263 11.54 -8.10 16.25
CA PRO A 263 12.89 -8.43 16.68
C PRO A 263 14.04 -8.18 15.69
N ARG A 264 13.73 -7.94 14.41
CA ARG A 264 14.67 -7.56 13.32
C ARG A 264 14.72 -6.05 13.05
N THR A 265 14.20 -5.26 13.99
CA THR A 265 14.23 -3.80 13.94
C THR A 265 15.44 -3.26 14.68
N ALA A 266 16.12 -2.27 14.08
CA ALA A 266 16.98 -1.36 14.81
C ALA A 266 16.29 -0.01 14.95
N THR A 267 16.46 0.64 16.10
CA THR A 267 15.86 1.95 16.38
C THR A 267 16.92 2.99 16.67
N VAL A 268 16.69 4.23 16.26
CA VAL A 268 17.51 5.39 16.61
C VAL A 268 16.66 6.45 17.30
N PRO A 269 17.18 7.13 18.33
CA PRO A 269 16.48 8.28 18.91
C PRO A 269 16.56 9.49 17.96
N ILE A 270 15.76 10.53 18.21
CA ILE A 270 16.10 11.84 17.67
C ILE A 270 17.33 12.37 18.40
N VAL A 271 18.34 12.74 17.61
CA VAL A 271 19.56 13.36 18.12
C VAL A 271 19.29 14.84 18.35
N ASP A 272 19.20 15.23 19.62
CA ASP A 272 19.22 16.63 20.02
C ASP A 272 20.66 17.17 20.01
N ASN A 273 20.85 18.47 20.18
CA ASN A 273 22.18 19.08 20.22
C ASN A 273 22.45 19.68 21.60
N PHE A 274 23.72 19.70 22.01
CA PHE A 274 24.17 20.72 22.95
C PHE A 274 25.40 21.45 22.41
N PHE A 275 25.39 22.78 22.53
CA PHE A 275 26.39 23.63 21.90
C PHE A 275 27.78 23.42 22.51
N HIS A 276 28.81 23.30 21.66
CA HIS A 276 30.17 22.97 22.08
C HIS A 276 30.84 24.06 22.94
N ASP A 277 30.31 25.28 22.92
CA ASP A 277 30.85 26.45 23.61
C ASP A 277 30.11 26.77 24.93
N THR A 278 28.77 26.75 24.91
CA THR A 278 27.93 27.15 26.05
C THR A 278 27.24 25.98 26.74
N PHE A 279 27.26 24.79 26.14
CA PHE A 279 26.56 23.60 26.59
C PHE A 279 25.04 23.77 26.70
N GLU A 280 24.47 24.81 26.07
CA GLU A 280 23.02 24.96 25.97
C GLU A 280 22.41 23.77 25.21
N TYR A 281 21.30 23.25 25.70
CA TYR A 281 20.59 22.12 25.10
C TYR A 281 19.58 22.63 24.05
N GLY A 282 19.73 22.18 22.81
CA GLY A 282 18.87 22.50 21.68
C GLY A 282 18.08 21.30 21.17
N SER A 283 16.81 21.51 20.82
CA SER A 283 15.96 20.47 20.23
C SER A 283 16.34 20.18 18.78
N GLY A 284 16.47 18.89 18.43
CA GLY A 284 16.53 18.37 17.06
C GLY A 284 15.19 18.42 16.30
N GLY A 285 14.18 19.11 16.83
CA GLY A 285 12.89 19.31 16.18
C GLY A 285 12.04 18.03 16.09
N LYS A 286 11.28 17.88 14.99
CA LYS A 286 10.31 16.80 14.78
C LYS A 286 10.90 15.54 14.11
N GLY A 287 12.23 15.43 14.06
CA GLY A 287 12.93 14.32 13.41
C GLY A 287 13.09 14.50 11.90
N SER A 288 14.00 13.74 11.30
CA SER A 288 14.36 13.78 9.87
C SER A 288 14.81 12.40 9.41
N ARG A 289 14.90 12.19 8.09
CA ARG A 289 15.37 10.92 7.52
C ARG A 289 16.80 11.09 7.03
N GLY A 290 17.70 10.23 7.48
CA GLY A 290 19.06 10.19 6.97
C GLY A 290 19.12 9.57 5.58
N VAL A 291 19.82 10.23 4.67
CA VAL A 291 20.20 9.72 3.34
C VAL A 291 21.66 10.06 3.10
N PHE A 292 22.15 9.79 1.89
CA PHE A 292 23.49 10.21 1.48
C PHE A 292 23.47 10.72 0.03
N ASP A 293 24.54 11.38 -0.39
CA ASP A 293 24.78 11.71 -1.79
C ASP A 293 25.81 10.77 -2.44
N TRP A 294 26.08 10.90 -3.73
CA TRP A 294 27.03 10.00 -4.40
C TRP A 294 28.50 10.19 -4.00
N LYS A 295 28.83 11.12 -3.09
CA LYS A 295 30.14 11.23 -2.43
C LYS A 295 30.20 10.51 -1.07
N PHE A 296 29.11 9.82 -0.69
CA PHE A 296 28.93 9.24 0.64
C PHE A 296 28.90 10.30 1.76
N GLU A 297 28.48 11.53 1.46
CA GLU A 297 28.18 12.52 2.48
C GLU A 297 26.77 12.30 3.01
N PHE A 298 26.60 12.37 4.33
CA PHE A 298 25.32 12.16 4.99
C PHE A 298 24.46 13.43 4.90
N HIS A 299 23.20 13.27 4.53
CA HIS A 299 22.25 14.37 4.37
C HIS A 299 20.92 14.08 5.09
N TRP A 300 20.26 15.13 5.56
CA TRP A 300 18.92 15.03 6.13
C TRP A 300 17.85 15.38 5.09
N LEU A 301 16.89 14.47 4.89
CA LEU A 301 15.64 14.77 4.20
C LEU A 301 14.49 14.93 5.19
N PRO A 302 13.49 15.77 4.89
CA PRO A 302 12.31 15.89 5.73
C PRO A 302 11.58 14.55 5.83
N ARG A 303 10.87 14.34 6.96
CA ARG A 303 9.93 13.22 7.12
C ARG A 303 8.91 13.18 5.98
N ARG A 304 8.49 11.98 5.56
CA ARG A 304 7.49 11.85 4.48
C ARG A 304 6.15 12.39 4.95
N ARG A 305 5.27 12.73 4.00
CA ARG A 305 3.95 13.29 4.30
C ARG A 305 3.14 12.42 5.27
N LYS A 306 3.18 11.09 5.12
CA LYS A 306 2.49 10.14 6.01
C LYS A 306 3.03 10.21 7.46
N ASP A 307 4.35 10.33 7.63
CA ASP A 307 5.02 10.33 8.94
C ASP A 307 4.96 11.71 9.63
N LYS A 308 4.46 12.73 8.94
CA LYS A 308 4.15 14.06 9.50
C LYS A 308 2.76 14.14 10.13
N ILE A 309 1.85 13.22 9.79
CA ILE A 309 0.48 13.17 10.35
C ILE A 309 0.54 12.74 11.82
N HIS A 310 1.35 11.72 12.09
CA HIS A 310 1.61 11.17 13.42
C HIS A 310 3.10 11.33 13.76
N PRO A 311 3.56 12.56 14.08
CA PRO A 311 4.98 12.85 14.29
C PRO A 311 5.56 12.19 15.54
N GLU A 312 4.74 11.64 16.43
CA GLU A 312 5.14 10.91 17.63
C GLU A 312 5.51 9.44 17.37
N LYS A 313 5.04 8.86 16.27
CA LYS A 313 5.24 7.45 15.96
C LYS A 313 6.63 7.20 15.37
N PRO A 314 7.24 6.02 15.65
CA PRO A 314 8.43 5.56 14.95
C PRO A 314 8.23 5.61 13.43
N ALA A 315 9.25 6.07 12.69
CA ALA A 315 9.18 6.16 11.24
C ALA A 315 10.46 5.64 10.58
N PRO A 316 10.36 5.04 9.38
CA PRO A 316 11.52 4.57 8.63
C PRO A 316 12.56 5.67 8.36
N THR A 317 13.82 5.39 8.68
CA THR A 317 14.97 6.20 8.25
C THR A 317 15.92 5.34 7.41
N PRO A 318 16.29 5.75 6.18
CA PRO A 318 17.16 4.97 5.31
C PRO A 318 18.54 4.73 5.91
N ILE A 319 19.19 5.81 6.34
CA ILE A 319 20.53 5.79 6.93
C ILE A 319 20.48 6.33 8.36
N MET A 320 21.19 5.69 9.29
CA MET A 320 21.40 6.21 10.64
C MET A 320 22.58 7.19 10.68
N LEU A 321 22.56 8.13 11.62
CA LEU A 321 23.71 9.02 11.83
C LEU A 321 24.91 8.26 12.42
N GLY A 322 24.66 7.22 13.23
CA GLY A 322 25.67 6.32 13.78
C GLY A 322 26.11 6.61 15.21
N CYS A 323 25.74 7.74 15.84
CA CYS A 323 26.12 8.08 17.21
C CYS A 323 25.29 7.37 18.29
N ALA A 324 24.04 7.00 17.97
CA ALA A 324 23.16 6.26 18.88
C ALA A 324 22.20 5.34 18.13
N PHE A 325 22.15 4.06 18.50
CA PHE A 325 21.15 3.11 18.01
C PHE A 325 20.98 1.92 18.95
N ALA A 326 19.77 1.38 18.99
CA ALA A 326 19.44 0.14 19.69
C ALA A 326 19.11 -0.98 18.70
N ILE A 327 19.62 -2.18 18.97
CA ILE A 327 19.35 -3.38 18.17
C ILE A 327 19.44 -4.60 19.08
N ARG A 328 18.62 -5.61 18.81
CA ARG A 328 18.71 -6.87 19.57
C ARG A 328 20.07 -7.54 19.37
N ARG A 329 20.66 -8.01 20.45
CA ARG A 329 22.06 -8.47 20.50
C ARG A 329 22.31 -9.64 19.55
N ASP A 330 21.47 -10.66 19.62
CA ASP A 330 21.58 -11.82 18.75
C ASP A 330 21.40 -11.45 17.27
N TYR A 331 20.43 -10.58 16.95
CA TYR A 331 20.21 -10.11 15.59
C TYR A 331 21.40 -9.29 15.05
N PHE A 332 22.03 -8.46 15.88
CA PHE A 332 23.25 -7.74 15.51
C PHE A 332 24.37 -8.70 15.08
N PHE A 333 24.59 -9.78 15.81
CA PHE A 333 25.58 -10.81 15.44
C PHE A 333 25.13 -11.68 14.26
N ASP A 334 23.84 -11.92 14.10
CA ASP A 334 23.29 -12.65 12.96
C ASP A 334 23.45 -11.89 11.63
N LEU A 335 23.42 -10.56 11.68
CA LEU A 335 23.80 -9.69 10.54
C LEU A 335 25.31 -9.71 10.22
N GLY A 336 26.10 -10.48 10.98
CA GLY A 336 27.56 -10.48 10.90
C GLY A 336 28.21 -9.27 11.58
N ALA A 337 27.42 -8.50 12.35
CA ALA A 337 27.81 -7.27 13.02
C ALA A 337 28.47 -6.25 12.06
N TYR A 338 29.39 -5.42 12.55
CA TYR A 338 30.19 -4.54 11.69
C TYR A 338 31.31 -5.31 10.98
N ASP A 339 31.70 -4.83 9.80
CA ASP A 339 32.95 -5.20 9.15
C ASP A 339 34.14 -4.68 9.98
N GLU A 340 34.85 -5.61 10.62
CA GLU A 340 35.97 -5.31 11.51
C GLU A 340 37.22 -4.78 10.79
N GLN A 341 37.25 -4.84 9.46
CA GLN A 341 38.31 -4.19 8.67
C GLN A 341 37.98 -2.73 8.35
N LEU A 342 36.79 -2.22 8.70
CA LEU A 342 36.53 -0.80 8.66
C LEU A 342 37.41 -0.09 9.69
N MET A 343 38.12 0.93 9.23
CA MET A 343 39.16 1.60 10.00
C MET A 343 38.63 2.86 10.67
N ILE A 344 38.93 3.02 11.96
CA ILE A 344 38.82 4.25 12.76
C ILE A 344 37.43 4.89 12.83
N TRP A 345 36.90 5.44 11.74
CA TRP A 345 35.67 6.24 11.72
C TRP A 345 35.08 6.37 10.30
N ASN A 346 33.74 6.47 10.23
CA ASN A 346 32.91 6.68 9.04
C ASN A 346 32.77 5.44 8.16
N GLY A 347 31.55 5.23 7.65
CA GLY A 347 31.20 4.05 6.87
C GLY A 347 30.32 3.06 7.65
N GLU A 348 30.55 2.89 8.96
CA GLU A 348 29.84 1.89 9.76
C GLU A 348 28.33 2.13 9.80
N ASN A 349 27.93 3.41 9.81
CA ASN A 349 26.55 3.82 9.77
C ASN A 349 25.86 3.41 8.45
N TYR A 350 26.56 3.52 7.32
CA TYR A 350 26.06 3.08 6.01
C TYR A 350 25.99 1.56 5.93
N GLU A 351 27.06 0.88 6.34
CA GLU A 351 27.16 -0.58 6.30
C GLU A 351 26.01 -1.24 7.07
N LEU A 352 25.80 -0.85 8.32
CA LEU A 352 24.74 -1.43 9.14
C LEU A 352 23.35 -1.03 8.63
N SER A 353 23.15 0.19 8.15
CA SER A 353 21.89 0.60 7.51
C SER A 353 21.58 -0.24 6.27
N PHE A 354 22.57 -0.54 5.43
CA PHE A 354 22.40 -1.41 4.27
C PHE A 354 22.13 -2.85 4.69
N LYS A 355 22.86 -3.40 5.67
CA LYS A 355 22.59 -4.73 6.24
C LYS A 355 21.14 -4.83 6.72
N LEU A 356 20.66 -3.86 7.49
CA LEU A 356 19.29 -3.85 8.01
C LEU A 356 18.25 -3.85 6.90
N TRP A 357 18.34 -2.94 5.93
CA TRP A 357 17.32 -2.81 4.89
C TRP A 357 17.37 -3.89 3.81
N LEU A 358 18.57 -4.31 3.40
CA LEU A 358 18.75 -5.27 2.32
C LEU A 358 18.56 -6.72 2.80
N CYS A 359 18.85 -7.02 4.06
CA CYS A 359 18.84 -8.39 4.58
C CYS A 359 17.60 -8.71 5.44
N GLY A 360 16.48 -8.00 5.21
CA GLY A 360 15.16 -8.35 5.77
C GLY A 360 14.82 -7.76 7.14
N GLY A 361 15.58 -6.78 7.62
CA GLY A 361 15.23 -5.97 8.79
C GLY A 361 14.69 -4.59 8.42
N GLN A 362 14.65 -3.70 9.41
CA GLN A 362 14.26 -2.30 9.24
C GLN A 362 14.97 -1.38 10.22
N LEU A 363 15.00 -0.09 9.88
CA LEU A 363 15.62 0.96 10.69
C LEU A 363 14.62 2.10 10.94
N LEU A 364 14.30 2.36 12.21
CA LEU A 364 13.27 3.32 12.60
C LEU A 364 13.86 4.47 13.45
N GLU A 365 13.55 5.72 13.09
CA GLU A 365 13.72 6.88 13.98
C GLU A 365 12.53 6.98 14.93
N VAL A 366 12.78 7.11 16.24
CA VAL A 366 11.78 7.09 17.30
C VAL A 366 11.64 8.47 17.95
N PRO A 367 10.60 9.27 17.63
CA PRO A 367 10.53 10.67 18.05
C PRO A 367 10.36 10.94 19.55
N CYS A 368 9.76 9.99 20.26
CA CYS A 368 9.59 10.07 21.72
C CYS A 368 10.84 9.64 22.50
N SER A 369 11.87 9.12 21.82
CA SER A 369 13.20 8.93 22.39
C SER A 369 14.14 10.03 21.91
N ARG A 370 14.82 10.71 22.85
CA ARG A 370 15.73 11.81 22.52
C ARG A 370 17.01 11.71 23.33
N ILE A 371 18.13 11.90 22.65
CA ILE A 371 19.46 11.92 23.25
C ILE A 371 20.22 13.06 22.60
N ALA A 372 20.74 13.99 23.39
CA ALA A 372 21.55 15.07 22.84
C ALA A 372 22.99 14.61 22.59
N HIS A 373 23.59 15.16 21.55
CA HIS A 373 24.98 14.93 21.17
C HIS A 373 25.66 16.29 20.90
N THR A 374 26.97 16.37 21.08
CA THR A 374 27.75 17.54 20.67
C THR A 374 28.68 17.24 19.51
N PHE A 375 28.63 18.07 18.48
CA PHE A 375 29.53 17.98 17.35
C PHE A 375 30.73 18.91 17.59
N ARG A 376 31.90 18.32 17.81
CA ARG A 376 33.17 19.06 18.00
C ARG A 376 33.49 19.90 16.76
N LYS A 377 34.04 21.11 16.98
CA LYS A 377 34.42 22.01 15.88
C LYS A 377 35.63 21.50 15.09
N HIS A 378 36.54 20.78 15.75
CA HIS A 378 37.68 20.11 15.13
C HIS A 378 38.05 18.87 15.94
N ASN A 379 38.73 17.92 15.29
CA ASN A 379 39.09 16.63 15.87
C ASN A 379 40.54 16.29 15.51
N GLU A 380 41.51 16.73 16.31
CA GLU A 380 42.93 16.52 15.99
C GLU A 380 43.32 15.02 16.02
N TRP A 381 42.76 14.25 16.94
CA TRP A 381 43.03 12.82 17.13
C TRP A 381 42.48 11.90 16.03
N ARG A 382 41.63 12.41 15.12
CA ARG A 382 41.04 11.63 14.00
C ARG A 382 41.94 11.54 12.77
N LYS A 383 43.09 12.23 12.75
CA LYS A 383 43.94 12.33 11.55
C LYS A 383 45.12 11.35 11.63
N ARG A 384 45.06 10.27 10.85
CA ARG A 384 46.25 9.52 10.41
C ARG A 384 46.73 10.12 9.09
N LYS A 385 47.87 10.81 9.09
CA LYS A 385 48.38 11.52 7.89
C LYS A 385 48.84 10.59 6.77
N ASP A 386 49.03 9.32 7.10
CA ASP A 386 49.64 8.27 6.29
C ASP A 386 48.62 7.41 5.52
N VAL A 387 47.36 7.36 5.95
CA VAL A 387 46.34 6.46 5.37
C VAL A 387 44.98 7.15 5.22
N ASP A 388 44.41 7.07 4.02
CA ASP A 388 43.03 7.50 3.73
C ASP A 388 42.02 6.41 4.15
N PHE A 389 41.80 6.31 5.46
CA PHE A 389 40.91 5.31 6.04
C PHE A 389 39.43 5.51 5.64
N VAL A 390 38.98 6.75 5.44
CA VAL A 390 37.60 7.03 5.01
C VAL A 390 37.36 6.53 3.59
N GLY A 391 38.29 6.81 2.67
CA GLY A 391 38.21 6.31 1.30
C GLY A 391 38.29 4.78 1.24
N HIS A 392 39.11 4.17 2.10
CA HIS A 392 39.17 2.71 2.28
C HIS A 392 37.81 2.14 2.73
N ASN A 393 37.22 2.66 3.81
CA ASN A 393 35.92 2.22 4.33
C ASN A 393 34.82 2.37 3.29
N PHE A 394 34.75 3.51 2.61
CA PHE A 394 33.76 3.75 1.56
C PHE A 394 33.93 2.78 0.39
N LYS A 395 35.17 2.48 -0.01
CA LYS A 395 35.43 1.50 -1.06
C LYS A 395 35.00 0.10 -0.64
N ARG A 396 35.28 -0.33 0.59
CA ARG A 396 34.83 -1.62 1.13
C ARG A 396 33.31 -1.76 1.07
N ILE A 397 32.60 -0.75 1.58
CA ILE A 397 31.14 -0.73 1.59
C ILE A 397 30.60 -0.72 0.16
N ALA A 398 31.19 0.08 -0.73
CA ALA A 398 30.78 0.17 -2.13
C ALA A 398 30.93 -1.16 -2.88
N GLU A 399 32.05 -1.86 -2.67
CA GLU A 399 32.32 -3.15 -3.31
C GLU A 399 31.41 -4.28 -2.82
N VAL A 400 30.94 -4.20 -1.57
CA VAL A 400 30.08 -5.23 -0.99
C VAL A 400 28.60 -4.92 -1.16
N TRP A 401 28.17 -3.66 -1.06
CA TRP A 401 26.75 -3.30 -0.86
C TRP A 401 26.12 -2.45 -1.97
N LEU A 402 26.88 -1.73 -2.80
CA LEU A 402 26.31 -0.79 -3.79
C LEU A 402 26.07 -1.38 -5.18
N ASP A 403 26.45 -2.63 -5.43
CA ASP A 403 26.33 -3.28 -6.75
C ASP A 403 26.91 -2.42 -7.89
N GLU A 404 26.16 -2.19 -8.97
CA GLU A 404 26.58 -1.32 -10.08
C GLU A 404 26.66 0.16 -9.70
N TYR A 405 26.05 0.58 -8.58
CA TYR A 405 25.98 1.99 -8.18
C TYR A 405 27.29 2.49 -7.56
N LYS A 406 28.24 1.61 -7.23
CA LYS A 406 29.59 1.99 -6.79
C LYS A 406 30.33 2.87 -7.79
N GLU A 407 30.00 2.74 -9.07
CA GLU A 407 30.57 3.57 -10.14
C GLU A 407 30.25 5.06 -9.97
N PHE A 408 29.12 5.41 -9.35
CA PHE A 408 28.78 6.81 -9.09
C PHE A 408 29.67 7.40 -7.99
N LEU A 409 29.99 6.62 -6.95
CA LEU A 409 30.97 7.00 -5.95
C LEU A 409 32.36 7.17 -6.56
N TYR A 410 32.82 6.20 -7.37
CA TYR A 410 34.14 6.26 -7.98
C TYR A 410 34.31 7.45 -8.94
N LYS A 411 33.23 7.87 -9.61
CA LYS A 411 33.24 9.06 -10.48
C LYS A 411 33.38 10.38 -9.72
N THR A 412 33.05 10.43 -8.43
CA THR A 412 33.22 11.66 -7.64
C THR A 412 34.68 11.99 -7.37
N ASP A 413 35.54 10.98 -7.23
CA ASP A 413 36.99 11.13 -7.13
C ASP A 413 37.72 9.90 -7.70
N PRO A 414 37.86 9.81 -9.04
CA PRO A 414 38.45 8.65 -9.69
C PRO A 414 39.89 8.38 -9.26
N LYS A 415 40.67 9.44 -9.01
CA LYS A 415 42.09 9.32 -8.65
C LYS A 415 42.25 8.74 -7.25
N ARG A 416 41.37 9.10 -6.32
CA ARG A 416 41.36 8.56 -4.95
C ARG A 416 41.00 7.07 -4.95
N PHE A 417 39.85 6.71 -5.53
CA PHE A 417 39.35 5.33 -5.46
C PHE A 417 40.13 4.32 -6.32
N GLN A 418 40.84 4.77 -7.37
CA GLN A 418 41.77 3.90 -8.11
C GLN A 418 43.00 3.51 -7.29
N LYS A 419 43.50 4.39 -6.43
CA LYS A 419 44.71 4.15 -5.62
C LYS A 419 44.43 3.34 -4.36
N ILE A 420 43.22 3.44 -3.81
CA ILE A 420 42.85 2.80 -2.56
C ILE A 420 42.55 1.32 -2.81
N ASP A 421 43.20 0.43 -2.08
CA ASP A 421 42.83 -0.97 -2.03
C ASP A 421 41.69 -1.17 -1.01
N ALA A 422 40.69 -1.98 -1.36
CA ALA A 422 39.60 -2.34 -0.45
C ALA A 422 40.01 -3.45 0.54
N GLY A 423 41.11 -4.17 0.30
CA GLY A 423 41.50 -5.32 1.12
C GLY A 423 40.60 -6.54 0.90
N ASP A 424 40.65 -7.50 1.82
CA ASP A 424 39.86 -8.74 1.70
C ASP A 424 38.38 -8.50 2.06
N LEU A 425 37.50 -8.82 1.11
CA LEU A 425 36.04 -8.68 1.20
C LEU A 425 35.33 -10.04 1.28
N THR A 426 36.06 -11.14 1.35
CA THR A 426 35.51 -12.50 1.28
C THR A 426 34.46 -12.74 2.37
N ARG A 427 34.77 -12.39 3.62
CA ARG A 427 33.83 -12.50 4.76
C ARG A 427 32.53 -11.73 4.49
N GLU A 428 32.62 -10.47 4.11
CA GLU A 428 31.44 -9.61 3.97
C GLU A 428 30.57 -10.00 2.77
N LYS A 429 31.18 -10.44 1.66
CA LYS A 429 30.43 -10.99 0.52
C LYS A 429 29.72 -12.29 0.89
N LEU A 430 30.39 -13.19 1.62
CA LEU A 430 29.76 -14.42 2.12
C LEU A 430 28.61 -14.15 3.09
N ILE A 431 28.71 -13.13 3.95
CA ILE A 431 27.61 -12.72 4.82
C ILE A 431 26.42 -12.24 3.98
N ARG A 432 26.67 -11.36 2.99
CA ARG A 432 25.62 -10.85 2.11
C ARG A 432 24.91 -11.96 1.33
N GLU A 433 25.67 -12.93 0.82
CA GLU A 433 25.14 -14.11 0.12
C GLU A 433 24.35 -15.01 1.08
N LYS A 434 24.91 -15.33 2.24
CA LYS A 434 24.29 -16.20 3.26
C LYS A 434 22.95 -15.65 3.78
N LEU A 435 22.84 -14.34 3.90
CA LEU A 435 21.63 -13.67 4.38
C LEU A 435 20.61 -13.39 3.26
N HIS A 436 20.88 -13.82 2.02
CA HIS A 436 20.02 -13.60 0.86
C HIS A 436 19.59 -12.14 0.68
N CYS A 437 20.53 -11.21 0.88
CA CYS A 437 20.22 -9.79 0.87
C CYS A 437 19.80 -9.30 -0.52
N LYS A 438 18.85 -8.35 -0.54
CA LYS A 438 18.35 -7.67 -1.74
C LYS A 438 19.45 -6.89 -2.46
N PRO A 439 19.30 -6.62 -3.78
CA PRO A 439 20.19 -5.72 -4.50
C PRO A 439 20.05 -4.27 -4.00
N PHE A 440 21.09 -3.46 -4.18
CA PHE A 440 21.13 -2.06 -3.76
C PHE A 440 20.03 -1.21 -4.40
N SER A 441 19.59 -1.57 -5.60
CA SER A 441 18.44 -0.92 -6.26
C SER A 441 17.19 -0.89 -5.36
N TYR A 442 17.02 -1.86 -4.46
CA TYR A 442 15.94 -1.86 -3.48
C TYR A 442 15.99 -0.65 -2.52
N MET A 443 17.20 -0.23 -2.10
CA MET A 443 17.36 0.98 -1.30
C MET A 443 16.82 2.19 -2.06
N LEU A 444 17.17 2.33 -3.33
CA LEU A 444 16.76 3.46 -4.15
C LEU A 444 15.28 3.40 -4.53
N GLU A 445 14.69 2.24 -4.75
CA GLU A 445 13.31 2.14 -5.26
C GLU A 445 12.26 2.14 -4.13
N HIS A 446 12.60 1.57 -2.97
CA HIS A 446 11.62 1.29 -1.91
C HIS A 446 11.93 2.02 -0.61
N VAL A 447 13.21 2.08 -0.20
CA VAL A 447 13.61 2.67 1.08
C VAL A 447 13.73 4.19 0.97
N MET A 448 14.40 4.70 -0.06
CA MET A 448 14.64 6.13 -0.32
C MET A 448 14.44 6.56 -1.79
N PRO A 449 13.28 6.30 -2.42
CA PRO A 449 12.96 6.78 -3.78
C PRO A 449 13.10 8.28 -3.98
N ASP A 450 12.88 9.05 -2.92
CA ASP A 450 12.98 10.50 -2.95
C ASP A 450 14.42 11.03 -2.75
N MET A 451 15.42 10.16 -2.51
CA MET A 451 16.83 10.54 -2.50
C MET A 451 17.29 10.96 -3.89
N LEU A 452 16.89 10.24 -4.94
CA LEU A 452 17.22 10.58 -6.33
C LEU A 452 16.58 11.89 -6.78
N ASP A 453 15.50 12.32 -6.14
CA ASP A 453 14.89 13.62 -6.43
C ASP A 453 15.82 14.78 -6.04
N LYS A 454 16.74 14.57 -5.08
CA LYS A 454 17.70 15.56 -4.57
C LYS A 454 19.14 15.31 -5.05
N PHE A 455 19.53 14.06 -5.12
CA PHE A 455 20.88 13.60 -5.47
C PHE A 455 20.80 12.63 -6.67
N PRO A 456 20.51 13.15 -7.88
CA PRO A 456 20.32 12.30 -9.06
C PRO A 456 21.62 11.61 -9.48
N LEU A 457 21.50 10.43 -10.09
CA LEU A 457 22.62 9.64 -10.61
C LEU A 457 23.45 10.38 -11.67
N LYS A 458 22.79 11.28 -12.40
CA LYS A 458 23.39 12.12 -13.44
C LYS A 458 22.85 13.52 -13.26
N ASP A 459 23.71 14.53 -13.38
CA ASP A 459 23.31 15.93 -13.36
C ASP A 459 22.35 16.21 -14.54
N PRO A 460 21.09 16.62 -14.28
CA PRO A 460 20.14 17.03 -15.31
C PRO A 460 20.57 18.26 -16.12
N GLY A 461 21.58 18.99 -15.67
CA GLY A 461 22.03 20.22 -16.32
C GLY A 461 21.38 21.47 -15.71
N ALA A 462 21.86 22.63 -16.15
CA ALA A 462 21.41 23.93 -15.68
C ALA A 462 20.45 24.61 -16.68
N PHE A 463 19.50 25.38 -16.17
CA PHE A 463 18.64 26.24 -16.96
C PHE A 463 19.38 27.48 -17.48
N ALA A 464 20.33 28.00 -16.68
CA ALA A 464 21.22 29.10 -17.05
C ALA A 464 22.51 29.03 -16.23
N HIS A 465 23.62 29.56 -16.77
CA HIS A 465 24.86 29.73 -16.02
C HIS A 465 25.68 30.94 -16.48
N GLY A 466 26.68 31.30 -15.70
CA GLY A 466 27.58 32.42 -15.94
C GLY A 466 27.18 33.67 -15.16
N ALA A 467 27.53 34.85 -15.68
CA ALA A 467 27.25 36.12 -15.05
C ALA A 467 25.77 36.51 -15.21
N ILE A 468 25.16 37.06 -14.16
CA ILE A 468 23.82 37.66 -14.20
C ILE A 468 23.99 39.17 -14.45
N ILE A 469 23.66 39.62 -15.66
CA ILE A 469 23.93 40.95 -16.20
C ILE A 469 22.69 41.84 -16.07
N SER A 470 22.84 43.07 -15.59
CA SER A 470 21.73 44.02 -15.54
C SER A 470 21.36 44.53 -16.94
N ASP A 471 20.07 44.50 -17.29
CA ASP A 471 19.61 45.05 -18.58
C ASP A 471 19.57 46.57 -18.60
N LEU A 472 19.39 47.20 -17.42
CA LEU A 472 19.47 48.65 -17.25
C LEU A 472 20.90 49.18 -17.42
N ASN A 473 21.92 48.43 -16.97
CA ASN A 473 23.32 48.76 -17.18
C ASN A 473 24.17 47.51 -17.48
N LYS A 474 24.43 47.25 -18.78
CA LYS A 474 25.16 46.08 -19.29
C LYS A 474 26.64 45.98 -18.86
N LYS A 475 27.16 46.95 -18.09
CA LYS A 475 28.49 46.90 -17.47
C LYS A 475 28.46 46.31 -16.06
N LEU A 476 27.30 46.18 -15.42
CA LEU A 476 27.15 45.69 -14.06
C LEU A 476 26.51 44.30 -14.01
N CYS A 477 27.06 43.46 -13.14
CA CYS A 477 26.63 42.08 -12.92
C CYS A 477 26.40 41.84 -11.42
N VAL A 478 25.55 40.87 -11.09
CA VAL A 478 25.41 40.35 -9.72
C VAL A 478 26.75 39.77 -9.27
N ASP A 479 27.18 40.12 -8.06
CA ASP A 479 28.47 39.73 -7.50
C ASP A 479 28.33 39.53 -5.99
N THR A 480 28.98 38.50 -5.43
CA THR A 480 28.98 38.27 -3.98
C THR A 480 29.82 39.28 -3.20
N LEU A 481 30.59 40.13 -3.88
CA LEU A 481 31.51 41.14 -3.35
C LEU A 481 32.57 40.57 -2.40
N GLY A 482 32.83 39.26 -2.46
CA GLY A 482 33.70 38.55 -1.52
C GLY A 482 33.15 38.50 -0.09
N ARG A 483 31.85 38.75 0.10
CA ARG A 483 31.18 38.79 1.42
C ARG A 483 30.93 37.39 1.98
N GLU A 484 30.86 37.30 3.31
CA GLU A 484 30.61 36.06 4.03
C GLU A 484 29.12 35.63 3.98
N HIS A 485 28.80 34.46 4.53
CA HIS A 485 27.42 33.98 4.60
C HIS A 485 26.47 34.93 5.33
N ASN A 486 25.24 35.02 4.82
CA ASN A 486 24.17 35.91 5.30
C ASN A 486 24.36 37.41 5.07
N GLU A 487 25.48 37.84 4.49
CA GLU A 487 25.67 39.22 4.08
C GLU A 487 24.98 39.49 2.73
N ALA A 488 24.41 40.68 2.57
CA ALA A 488 23.75 41.09 1.33
C ALA A 488 24.77 41.12 0.19
N ILE A 489 24.41 40.63 -0.99
CA ILE A 489 25.23 40.74 -2.20
C ILE A 489 24.82 41.96 -3.03
N GLY A 490 25.58 42.30 -4.09
CA GLY A 490 25.37 43.54 -4.81
C GLY A 490 25.76 43.47 -6.29
N LEU A 491 25.97 44.66 -6.87
CA LEU A 491 26.37 44.84 -8.26
C LEU A 491 27.84 45.25 -8.38
N TYR A 492 28.57 44.59 -9.27
CA TYR A 492 29.97 44.91 -9.58
C TYR A 492 30.20 44.93 -11.10
N PRO A 493 31.24 45.62 -11.62
CA PRO A 493 31.61 45.51 -13.03
C PRO A 493 31.71 44.05 -13.50
N CYS A 494 31.05 43.72 -14.60
CA CYS A 494 31.01 42.37 -15.14
C CYS A 494 32.40 41.85 -15.50
N HIS A 495 32.64 40.58 -15.25
CA HIS A 495 33.83 39.86 -15.73
C HIS A 495 33.94 39.87 -17.27
N LYS A 496 35.17 39.70 -17.79
CA LYS A 496 35.44 39.69 -19.24
C LYS A 496 34.77 38.53 -19.94
N ASP A 497 34.95 37.32 -19.40
CA ASP A 497 34.16 36.15 -19.79
C ASP A 497 32.86 36.14 -18.98
N ARG A 498 31.74 36.28 -19.69
CA ARG A 498 30.40 36.33 -19.09
C ARG A 498 29.75 34.96 -19.01
N GLU A 499 30.19 34.01 -19.83
CA GLU A 499 29.63 32.66 -19.89
C GLU A 499 30.29 31.75 -18.84
N HIS A 500 31.59 31.90 -18.68
CA HIS A 500 32.42 31.20 -17.70
C HIS A 500 33.24 32.21 -16.87
N PRO A 501 32.60 33.12 -16.11
CA PRO A 501 33.31 33.98 -15.18
C PRO A 501 33.91 33.13 -14.04
N ASP A 502 35.08 33.51 -13.54
CA ASP A 502 35.66 32.87 -12.36
C ASP A 502 35.17 33.55 -11.07
N GLY A 503 35.07 32.81 -9.96
CA GLY A 503 34.88 33.38 -8.63
C GLY A 503 33.48 33.94 -8.33
N THR A 504 33.40 35.19 -7.89
CA THR A 504 32.22 35.80 -7.23
C THR A 504 31.04 36.15 -8.14
N GLN A 505 31.19 35.99 -9.47
CA GLN A 505 30.15 36.23 -10.48
C GLN A 505 29.67 34.95 -11.19
N ASN A 506 30.12 33.77 -10.76
CA ASN A 506 29.80 32.50 -11.42
C ASN A 506 28.54 31.85 -10.85
N PHE A 507 27.39 32.22 -11.41
CA PHE A 507 26.10 31.71 -10.96
C PHE A 507 25.58 30.58 -11.85
N VAL A 508 24.75 29.71 -11.28
CA VAL A 508 24.06 28.62 -11.98
C VAL A 508 22.61 28.57 -11.51
N LEU A 509 21.66 28.70 -12.42
CA LEU A 509 20.26 28.34 -12.18
C LEU A 509 20.10 26.84 -12.45
N ASN A 510 20.12 26.04 -11.38
CA ASN A 510 20.16 24.59 -11.50
C ASN A 510 18.76 23.97 -11.73
N TRP A 511 18.74 22.68 -12.11
CA TRP A 511 17.51 21.89 -12.31
C TRP A 511 16.55 21.86 -11.10
N ASN A 512 17.05 22.13 -9.88
CA ASN A 512 16.23 22.22 -8.67
C ASN A 512 15.64 23.63 -8.45
N LYS A 513 15.72 24.51 -9.44
CA LYS A 513 15.10 25.85 -9.49
C LYS A 513 15.67 26.82 -8.44
N GLN A 514 16.98 26.72 -8.20
CA GLN A 514 17.72 27.57 -7.28
C GLN A 514 18.90 28.21 -8.02
N ILE A 515 19.27 29.42 -7.63
CA ILE A 515 20.49 30.08 -8.11
C ILE A 515 21.62 29.77 -7.13
N LYS A 516 22.68 29.12 -7.62
CA LYS A 516 23.86 28.72 -6.86
C LYS A 516 25.11 29.41 -7.35
N ILE A 517 26.16 29.45 -6.53
CA ILE A 517 27.52 29.79 -6.97
C ILE A 517 28.21 28.51 -7.42
N ARG A 518 28.77 28.48 -8.63
CA ARG A 518 29.33 27.26 -9.25
C ARG A 518 30.47 26.64 -8.45
N ASP A 519 31.29 27.48 -7.81
CA ASP A 519 32.47 27.03 -7.04
C ASP A 519 32.12 26.59 -5.61
N TYR A 520 30.89 26.84 -5.15
CA TYR A 520 30.42 26.50 -3.79
C TYR A 520 29.05 25.78 -3.86
N TYR A 521 29.08 24.47 -4.11
CA TYR A 521 27.90 23.64 -4.42
C TYR A 521 26.74 23.70 -3.42
N ASP A 522 27.02 24.07 -2.16
CA ASP A 522 26.03 24.08 -1.07
C ASP A 522 25.46 25.47 -0.76
N ASN A 523 25.76 26.47 -1.59
CA ASN A 523 25.38 27.86 -1.36
C ASN A 523 24.42 28.40 -2.43
N CYS A 524 23.28 28.91 -1.97
CA CYS A 524 22.15 29.37 -2.77
C CYS A 524 21.84 30.83 -2.50
N LEU A 525 21.34 31.53 -3.52
CA LEU A 525 20.80 32.88 -3.40
C LEU A 525 19.46 32.85 -2.66
N ASP A 526 19.39 33.58 -1.57
CA ASP A 526 18.23 33.68 -0.70
C ASP A 526 17.58 35.06 -0.81
N VAL A 527 16.25 35.09 -0.85
CA VAL A 527 15.46 36.32 -0.92
C VAL A 527 15.65 37.21 0.31
N TYR A 528 15.93 36.62 1.48
CA TYR A 528 16.11 37.41 2.71
C TYR A 528 17.41 38.21 2.65
N ASN A 529 17.26 39.55 2.53
CA ASN A 529 18.34 40.52 2.35
C ASN A 529 19.21 40.29 1.10
N VAL A 530 18.71 39.54 0.10
CA VAL A 530 19.45 39.10 -1.10
C VAL A 530 20.87 38.65 -0.74
N SER A 531 20.97 37.50 -0.08
CA SER A 531 22.22 37.00 0.51
C SER A 531 22.51 35.57 0.08
N ILE A 532 23.76 35.13 0.25
CA ILE A 532 24.16 33.75 0.01
C ILE A 532 24.00 32.94 1.29
N ARG A 533 23.23 31.85 1.23
CA ARG A 533 22.93 30.96 2.37
C ARG A 533 23.03 29.50 1.96
N GLY A 534 23.13 28.61 2.95
CA GLY A 534 23.10 27.17 2.71
C GLY A 534 21.83 26.74 1.96
N CYS A 535 22.01 25.95 0.91
CA CYS A 535 20.91 25.44 0.09
C CYS A 535 20.05 24.47 0.90
N HIS A 536 18.75 24.76 1.09
CA HIS A 536 17.85 23.90 1.87
C HIS A 536 16.87 23.08 1.00
N PHE A 537 17.00 23.14 -0.33
CA PHE A 537 16.26 22.35 -1.33
C PHE A 537 14.72 22.40 -1.19
N THR A 538 14.18 23.41 -0.51
CA THR A 538 12.73 23.64 -0.39
C THR A 538 12.32 24.81 -1.29
N PHE A 539 11.13 24.71 -1.87
CA PHE A 539 10.57 25.73 -2.76
C PHE A 539 9.97 26.88 -1.95
N GLY A 540 10.85 27.69 -1.37
CA GLY A 540 10.53 28.88 -0.56
C GLY A 540 11.38 30.08 -0.98
N ASN A 541 12.07 30.68 -0.03
CA ASN A 541 12.96 31.84 -0.19
C ASN A 541 14.22 31.62 -1.06
N GLN A 542 14.48 30.39 -1.52
CA GLN A 542 15.56 30.07 -2.47
C GLN A 542 15.04 29.62 -3.84
N TYR A 543 13.73 29.72 -4.10
CA TYR A 543 13.17 29.42 -5.41
C TYR A 543 13.37 30.61 -6.34
N TRP A 544 13.91 30.33 -7.53
CA TRP A 544 14.10 31.32 -8.58
C TRP A 544 13.62 30.76 -9.91
N LYS A 545 12.89 31.57 -10.69
CA LYS A 545 12.52 31.28 -12.07
C LYS A 545 13.01 32.41 -12.97
N TYR A 546 13.67 32.07 -14.06
CA TYR A 546 14.02 33.03 -15.11
C TYR A 546 12.97 32.98 -16.22
N ASP A 547 12.37 34.12 -16.54
CA ASP A 547 11.40 34.26 -17.62
C ASP A 547 12.08 34.81 -18.88
N LEU A 548 12.01 34.05 -19.98
CA LEU A 548 12.66 34.40 -21.24
C LEU A 548 12.00 35.59 -21.96
N ALA A 549 10.71 35.83 -21.73
CA ALA A 549 9.98 36.89 -22.42
C ALA A 549 10.15 38.23 -21.69
N THR A 550 10.13 38.21 -20.36
CA THR A 550 10.22 39.44 -19.54
C THR A 550 11.61 39.73 -19.02
N HIS A 551 12.55 38.78 -19.11
CA HIS A 551 13.88 38.83 -18.50
C HIS A 551 13.86 38.97 -16.98
N HIS A 552 12.74 38.65 -16.32
CA HIS A 552 12.62 38.73 -14.88
C HIS A 552 13.20 37.49 -14.19
N LEU A 553 13.86 37.72 -13.04
CA LEU A 553 14.20 36.70 -12.07
C LEU A 553 13.17 36.72 -10.94
N PHE A 554 12.22 35.79 -11.02
CA PHE A 554 11.05 35.70 -10.17
C PHE A 554 11.25 34.79 -8.96
N SER A 555 10.72 35.21 -7.81
CA SER A 555 10.53 34.43 -6.59
C SER A 555 9.06 34.56 -6.09
N PRO A 556 8.38 33.45 -5.74
CA PRO A 556 7.01 33.45 -5.22
C PRO A 556 6.82 34.35 -3.97
N PRO A 557 5.60 34.85 -3.72
CA PRO A 557 4.41 34.72 -4.57
C PRO A 557 4.42 35.64 -5.81
N ASP A 558 4.97 36.86 -5.73
CA ASP A 558 4.98 37.85 -6.84
C ASP A 558 6.18 38.82 -6.78
N ASN A 559 7.38 38.32 -6.46
CA ASN A 559 8.56 39.17 -6.28
C ASN A 559 9.61 38.99 -7.38
N CYS A 560 10.30 40.06 -7.74
CA CYS A 560 11.36 40.10 -8.75
C CYS A 560 12.65 40.66 -8.16
N LEU A 561 13.79 40.07 -8.56
CA LEU A 561 15.11 40.64 -8.26
C LEU A 561 15.23 42.01 -8.93
N THR A 562 15.54 43.03 -8.15
CA THR A 562 15.61 44.44 -8.57
C THR A 562 16.99 45.01 -8.28
N GLY A 563 17.63 45.59 -9.29
CA GLY A 563 18.93 46.24 -9.18
C GLY A 563 18.81 47.75 -8.97
N ILE A 564 19.40 48.28 -7.88
CA ILE A 564 19.48 49.71 -7.63
C ILE A 564 20.86 50.19 -8.10
N ILE A 565 20.95 50.64 -9.36
CA ILE A 565 22.22 50.89 -10.05
C ILE A 565 23.09 51.93 -9.35
N GLU A 566 22.49 53.02 -8.86
CA GLU A 566 23.21 54.12 -8.19
C GLU A 566 23.85 53.66 -6.87
N ALA A 567 23.13 52.86 -6.09
CA ALA A 567 23.60 52.29 -4.83
C ALA A 567 24.43 51.01 -4.99
N LYS A 568 24.44 50.41 -6.20
CA LYS A 568 25.00 49.07 -6.48
C LYS A 568 24.44 47.97 -5.58
N GLU A 569 23.18 48.11 -5.17
CA GLU A 569 22.48 47.18 -4.29
C GLU A 569 21.50 46.29 -5.06
N LEU A 570 21.18 45.14 -4.47
CA LEU A 570 20.12 44.25 -4.93
C LEU A 570 19.01 44.19 -3.88
N LYS A 571 17.76 44.28 -4.32
CA LYS A 571 16.57 44.10 -3.48
C LYS A 571 15.57 43.19 -4.18
N VAL A 572 14.63 42.65 -3.42
CA VAL A 572 13.49 41.93 -3.96
C VAL A 572 12.26 42.81 -3.76
N LYS A 573 11.59 43.18 -4.84
CA LYS A 573 10.38 44.01 -4.87
C LYS A 573 9.28 43.30 -5.64
N THR A 574 8.04 43.78 -5.53
CA THR A 574 6.92 43.31 -6.37
C THR A 574 7.28 43.42 -7.85
N CYS A 575 6.97 42.38 -8.63
CA CYS A 575 7.23 42.38 -10.07
C CYS A 575 6.39 43.44 -10.81
N GLU A 576 7.03 44.28 -11.62
CA GLU A 576 6.39 45.31 -12.45
C GLU A 576 6.74 45.10 -13.92
N LEU A 577 5.73 44.95 -14.78
CA LEU A 577 5.93 44.70 -16.21
C LEU A 577 6.57 45.92 -16.89
N GLY A 578 7.72 45.72 -17.54
CA GLY A 578 8.46 46.77 -18.26
C GLY A 578 9.47 47.55 -17.41
N GLU A 579 9.55 47.28 -16.10
CA GLU A 579 10.53 47.91 -15.21
C GLU A 579 11.95 47.40 -15.50
N ARG A 580 12.78 48.23 -16.16
CA ARG A 580 14.13 47.84 -16.60
C ARG A 580 15.08 47.48 -15.47
N SER A 581 14.86 47.99 -14.26
CA SER A 581 15.67 47.61 -13.08
C SER A 581 15.42 46.18 -12.59
N GLN A 582 14.36 45.51 -13.07
CA GLN A 582 14.00 44.12 -12.76
C GLN A 582 14.39 43.11 -13.86
N MET A 583 14.99 43.60 -14.96
CA MET A 583 15.35 42.80 -16.13
C MET A 583 16.83 42.38 -16.08
N TRP A 584 17.08 41.10 -16.32
CA TRP A 584 18.40 40.46 -16.24
C TRP A 584 18.69 39.58 -17.45
N SER A 585 19.93 39.61 -17.92
CA SER A 585 20.44 38.67 -18.92
C SER A 585 21.44 37.71 -18.28
N TRP A 586 21.53 36.47 -18.75
CA TRP A 586 22.55 35.52 -18.31
C TRP A 586 23.66 35.37 -19.34
N GLY A 587 24.85 34.98 -18.89
CA GLY A 587 25.97 34.60 -19.75
C GLY A 587 25.63 33.48 -20.73
N TYR A 588 24.96 32.43 -20.23
CA TYR A 588 24.38 31.37 -21.01
C TYR A 588 23.00 30.98 -20.50
N VAL A 589 22.11 30.64 -21.44
CA VAL A 589 20.73 30.25 -21.19
C VAL A 589 20.41 28.99 -22.00
N ASN A 590 19.99 27.93 -21.32
CA ASN A 590 19.46 26.74 -21.98
C ASN A 590 17.96 26.95 -22.26
N VAL A 591 17.66 27.53 -23.43
CA VAL A 591 16.29 27.85 -23.86
C VAL A 591 15.39 26.61 -23.85
N THR A 592 15.91 25.47 -24.30
CA THR A 592 15.14 24.21 -24.35
C THR A 592 14.74 23.75 -22.95
N ALA A 593 15.67 23.80 -21.99
CA ALA A 593 15.38 23.44 -20.60
C ALA A 593 14.40 24.43 -19.95
N LEU A 594 14.53 25.73 -20.20
CA LEU A 594 13.61 26.75 -19.68
C LEU A 594 12.20 26.63 -20.26
N LEU A 595 12.04 26.34 -21.54
CA LEU A 595 10.73 26.06 -22.14
C LEU A 595 10.09 24.79 -21.55
N ASN A 596 10.92 23.84 -21.11
CA ASN A 596 10.51 22.63 -20.41
C ASN A 596 10.58 22.76 -18.87
N TRP A 597 10.52 23.97 -18.29
CA TRP A 597 10.68 24.25 -16.84
C TRP A 597 9.89 23.33 -15.89
N ASN A 598 8.71 22.86 -16.31
CA ASN A 598 7.85 21.98 -15.51
C ASN A 598 8.19 20.49 -15.65
N ASN A 599 8.88 20.10 -16.73
CA ASN A 599 9.22 18.72 -17.07
C ASN A 599 10.71 18.38 -16.83
N GLU A 600 11.59 19.39 -16.84
CA GLU A 600 13.00 19.24 -16.51
C GLU A 600 13.19 19.07 -14.99
N GLY A 601 13.70 17.91 -14.58
CA GLY A 601 13.91 17.52 -13.18
C GLY A 601 14.45 16.09 -13.03
N SER A 602 14.89 15.75 -11.83
CA SER A 602 15.58 14.50 -11.45
C SER A 602 14.89 13.19 -11.91
N ARG A 603 13.56 13.19 -12.09
CA ARG A 603 12.80 12.00 -12.55
C ARG A 603 13.07 11.56 -14.00
N MET A 604 13.63 12.41 -14.88
CA MET A 604 13.84 12.05 -16.29
C MET A 604 15.11 11.21 -16.58
N LEU A 605 16.00 11.01 -15.61
CA LEU A 605 17.29 10.34 -15.86
C LEU A 605 17.35 8.87 -15.44
N TYR A 606 16.33 8.35 -14.75
CA TYR A 606 16.27 6.92 -14.44
C TYR A 606 15.74 6.09 -15.64
N LEU A 607 14.91 6.70 -16.50
CA LEU A 607 14.32 6.03 -17.66
C LEU A 607 15.16 6.18 -18.95
N SER A 608 16.02 7.19 -19.05
CA SER A 608 16.82 7.45 -20.26
C SER A 608 18.18 6.73 -20.31
N GLY A 609 18.58 6.05 -19.22
CA GLY A 609 19.82 5.27 -19.14
C GLY A 609 19.83 3.94 -19.91
N ARG A 610 18.68 3.50 -20.45
CA ARG A 610 18.54 2.24 -21.21
C ARG A 610 18.59 2.37 -22.73
N ILE A 611 19.06 3.49 -23.27
CA ILE A 611 19.25 3.65 -24.73
C ILE A 611 20.74 3.81 -25.02
N LYS A 612 21.47 2.69 -25.09
CA LYS A 612 22.76 2.67 -25.80
C LYS A 612 22.51 2.34 -27.26
N LYS A 613 23.07 3.18 -28.13
CA LYS A 613 23.14 3.13 -29.60
C LYS A 613 22.88 1.74 -30.18
N PHE A 614 21.73 1.60 -30.86
CA PHE A 614 21.41 0.44 -31.68
C PHE A 614 22.32 0.43 -32.92
N ASP A 615 23.25 -0.53 -32.96
CA ASP A 615 24.05 -0.84 -34.14
C ASP A 615 23.24 -1.74 -35.09
N LEU A 616 23.40 -1.57 -36.40
CA LEU A 616 22.64 -2.26 -37.45
C LEU A 616 22.82 -3.79 -37.38
N LEU A 617 23.94 -4.25 -36.81
CA LEU A 617 24.21 -5.66 -36.53
C LEU A 617 23.27 -6.27 -35.47
N SER A 618 22.89 -5.48 -34.45
CA SER A 618 21.97 -5.92 -33.40
C SER A 618 20.55 -6.10 -33.94
N PHE A 619 20.14 -5.29 -34.91
CA PHE A 619 18.84 -5.44 -35.57
C PHE A 619 18.75 -6.74 -36.36
N ILE A 620 19.83 -7.13 -37.05
CA ILE A 620 19.93 -8.39 -37.80
C ILE A 620 19.92 -9.60 -36.86
N LEU A 621 20.62 -9.53 -35.72
CA LEU A 621 20.66 -10.60 -34.72
C LEU A 621 19.33 -10.76 -33.97
N ILE A 622 18.64 -9.65 -33.67
CA ILE A 622 17.29 -9.68 -33.07
C ILE A 622 16.28 -10.24 -34.08
N PHE A 623 16.40 -9.93 -35.37
CA PHE A 623 15.48 -10.47 -36.37
C PHE A 623 15.68 -11.98 -36.60
N CYS A 624 16.94 -12.47 -36.65
CA CYS A 624 17.19 -13.93 -36.70
C CYS A 624 16.77 -14.61 -35.37
N SER A 625 16.91 -13.97 -34.19
CA SER A 625 16.44 -14.54 -32.93
C SER A 625 14.92 -14.58 -32.81
N VAL A 626 14.19 -13.61 -33.37
CA VAL A 626 12.72 -13.58 -33.40
C VAL A 626 12.17 -14.66 -34.33
N ILE A 627 12.80 -14.91 -35.49
CA ILE A 627 12.36 -15.97 -36.41
C ILE A 627 12.66 -17.37 -35.83
N VAL A 628 13.84 -17.56 -35.23
CA VAL A 628 14.18 -18.82 -34.54
C VAL A 628 13.28 -19.01 -33.30
N SER A 629 12.94 -17.93 -32.58
CA SER A 629 11.97 -17.99 -31.50
C SER A 629 10.57 -18.31 -32.01
N PHE A 630 10.13 -17.80 -33.15
CA PHE A 630 8.83 -18.15 -33.75
C PHE A 630 8.76 -19.63 -34.18
N ILE A 631 9.85 -20.18 -34.73
CA ILE A 631 9.91 -21.59 -35.14
C ILE A 631 10.04 -22.51 -33.92
N LEU A 632 10.83 -22.12 -32.91
CA LEU A 632 10.92 -22.84 -31.64
C LEU A 632 9.63 -22.74 -30.83
N ILE A 633 8.93 -21.61 -30.87
CA ILE A 633 7.60 -21.43 -30.27
C ILE A 633 6.61 -22.32 -31.00
N ARG A 634 6.56 -22.31 -32.33
CA ARG A 634 5.65 -23.19 -33.09
C ARG A 634 5.90 -24.69 -32.80
N ASN A 635 7.15 -25.14 -32.79
CA ASN A 635 7.49 -26.54 -32.46
C ASN A 635 7.33 -26.87 -30.97
N TYR A 636 7.52 -25.90 -30.07
CA TYR A 636 7.21 -26.05 -28.64
C TYR A 636 5.70 -26.13 -28.40
N TYR A 637 4.89 -25.40 -29.17
CA TYR A 637 3.44 -25.40 -29.10
C TYR A 637 2.82 -26.68 -29.69
N GLU A 638 3.37 -27.26 -30.77
CA GLU A 638 2.93 -28.56 -31.29
C GLU A 638 3.25 -29.73 -30.35
N HIS A 639 4.28 -29.61 -29.49
CA HIS A 639 4.63 -30.65 -28.53
C HIS A 639 3.94 -30.48 -27.15
N ARG A 640 3.47 -29.27 -26.80
CA ARG A 640 2.78 -28.98 -25.51
C ARG A 640 1.26 -29.12 -25.55
N THR A 641 0.63 -29.15 -26.71
CA THR A 641 -0.82 -29.38 -26.84
C THR A 641 -1.27 -30.73 -26.26
N ASN A 642 -0.37 -31.69 -26.08
CA ASN A 642 -0.65 -32.98 -25.44
C ASN A 642 -0.42 -33.01 -23.91
N GLN A 643 -0.07 -31.88 -23.26
CA GLN A 643 0.20 -31.85 -21.80
C GLN A 643 -0.69 -30.89 -21.00
N TYR A 644 -1.63 -30.17 -21.64
CA TYR A 644 -2.56 -29.24 -21.00
C TYR A 644 -3.84 -29.91 -20.48
N GLN A 645 -3.70 -30.96 -19.69
CA GLN A 645 -4.80 -31.53 -18.88
C GLN A 645 -4.61 -31.26 -17.37
N SER A 646 -3.66 -30.42 -16.95
CA SER A 646 -3.40 -30.16 -15.52
C SER A 646 -3.35 -28.67 -15.13
N GLU A 647 -4.28 -27.84 -15.62
CA GLU A 647 -4.46 -26.47 -15.10
C GLU A 647 -5.35 -26.49 -13.85
N THR A 648 -4.74 -26.70 -12.67
CA THR A 648 -5.39 -26.46 -11.37
C THR A 648 -4.47 -25.82 -10.30
N SER A 649 -3.27 -25.31 -10.63
CA SER A 649 -2.27 -24.92 -9.61
C SER A 649 -2.51 -23.58 -8.92
N THR A 650 -2.90 -22.51 -9.62
CA THR A 650 -2.87 -21.14 -9.06
C THR A 650 -3.99 -20.85 -8.04
N TYR A 651 -5.23 -21.27 -8.31
CA TYR A 651 -6.33 -21.13 -7.35
C TYR A 651 -6.17 -22.06 -6.14
N LYS A 652 -5.66 -23.28 -6.35
CA LYS A 652 -5.33 -24.22 -5.26
C LYS A 652 -4.25 -23.65 -4.33
N GLU A 653 -3.27 -22.93 -4.86
CA GLU A 653 -2.28 -22.21 -4.05
C GLU A 653 -2.94 -21.15 -3.16
N TYR A 654 -3.92 -20.40 -3.68
CA TYR A 654 -4.66 -19.41 -2.89
C TYR A 654 -5.51 -20.05 -1.78
N ILE A 655 -6.22 -21.16 -2.07
CA ILE A 655 -6.92 -21.93 -1.04
C ILE A 655 -5.95 -22.40 0.04
N ASN A 656 -4.81 -22.97 -0.36
CA ASN A 656 -3.81 -23.48 0.57
C ASN A 656 -3.22 -22.36 1.44
N TYR A 657 -3.02 -21.18 0.87
CA TYR A 657 -2.62 -19.99 1.62
C TYR A 657 -3.63 -19.65 2.73
N LEU A 658 -4.92 -19.55 2.41
CA LEU A 658 -5.96 -19.23 3.39
C LEU A 658 -6.11 -20.34 4.45
N LYS A 659 -6.06 -21.61 4.04
CA LYS A 659 -6.11 -22.75 4.97
C LYS A 659 -4.93 -22.73 5.95
N ARG A 660 -3.71 -22.45 5.48
CA ARG A 660 -2.52 -22.31 6.35
C ARG A 660 -2.69 -21.21 7.38
N LYS A 661 -3.28 -20.08 6.99
CA LYS A 661 -3.55 -18.94 7.89
C LYS A 661 -4.54 -19.31 8.99
N MET A 662 -5.61 -20.03 8.65
CA MET A 662 -6.58 -20.50 9.64
C MET A 662 -6.07 -21.67 10.50
N SER A 663 -5.01 -22.38 10.07
CA SER A 663 -4.42 -23.50 10.83
C SER A 663 -3.31 -23.11 11.81
N ALA A 664 -2.73 -21.92 11.70
CA ALA A 664 -1.61 -21.46 12.53
C ALA A 664 -2.06 -20.28 13.40
N PRO A 665 -2.48 -20.51 14.67
CA PRO A 665 -3.01 -19.44 15.51
C PRO A 665 -1.93 -18.38 15.77
N ARG A 666 -2.23 -17.13 15.39
CA ARG A 666 -1.36 -15.96 15.62
C ARG A 666 -1.71 -15.17 16.89
N TYR A 667 -2.65 -15.64 17.71
CA TYR A 667 -3.11 -14.94 18.91
C TYR A 667 -2.82 -15.70 20.22
N PRO A 668 -2.52 -15.01 21.34
CA PRO A 668 -2.00 -15.60 22.59
C PRO A 668 -2.99 -16.44 23.42
N PHE A 669 -4.26 -16.53 23.01
CA PHE A 669 -5.34 -17.08 23.84
C PHE A 669 -5.82 -18.48 23.40
N ALA A 670 -5.37 -18.99 22.25
CA ALA A 670 -5.66 -20.37 21.83
C ALA A 670 -4.75 -21.40 22.53
N ASN A 671 -4.53 -21.26 23.85
CA ASN A 671 -3.88 -22.33 24.63
C ASN A 671 -4.83 -23.51 24.89
N THR A 672 -6.10 -23.39 24.50
CA THR A 672 -7.06 -24.50 24.50
C THR A 672 -7.85 -24.47 23.19
N TYR A 673 -7.65 -25.46 22.31
CA TYR A 673 -8.54 -25.77 21.17
C TYR A 673 -9.91 -26.29 21.63
N GLU A 674 -10.33 -25.90 22.84
CA GLU A 674 -11.58 -26.34 23.44
C GLU A 674 -12.73 -25.75 22.62
N ARG A 675 -13.66 -26.63 22.26
CA ARG A 675 -14.81 -26.28 21.45
C ARG A 675 -16.08 -26.49 22.27
N LYS A 676 -16.95 -25.48 22.31
CA LYS A 676 -18.26 -25.58 22.93
C LYS A 676 -19.37 -25.45 21.91
N ASP A 677 -20.52 -25.90 22.35
CA ASP A 677 -21.77 -25.70 21.64
C ASP A 677 -22.37 -24.35 22.07
N TYR A 678 -22.64 -23.48 21.09
CA TYR A 678 -23.27 -22.18 21.32
C TYR A 678 -24.79 -22.21 21.10
N HIS A 679 -25.38 -23.38 20.77
CA HIS A 679 -26.82 -23.50 20.58
C HIS A 679 -27.56 -23.37 21.91
N ASP A 680 -28.57 -22.50 21.91
CA ASP A 680 -29.57 -22.44 22.96
C ASP A 680 -30.75 -23.37 22.57
N TYR A 681 -30.64 -24.63 22.98
CA TYR A 681 -31.65 -25.66 22.67
C TYR A 681 -33.01 -25.43 23.33
N GLU A 682 -33.08 -24.60 24.38
CA GLU A 682 -34.36 -24.22 25.00
C GLU A 682 -35.03 -23.12 24.18
N PHE A 683 -34.28 -22.08 23.80
CA PHE A 683 -34.76 -21.05 22.88
C PHE A 683 -35.22 -21.65 21.55
N MET A 684 -34.43 -22.54 20.94
CA MET A 684 -34.78 -23.20 19.68
C MET A 684 -36.07 -24.03 19.77
N ARG A 685 -36.23 -24.84 20.84
CA ARG A 685 -37.47 -25.59 21.07
C ARG A 685 -38.66 -24.66 21.26
N ALA A 686 -38.46 -23.52 21.92
CA ALA A 686 -39.50 -22.51 22.08
C ALA A 686 -39.86 -21.83 20.74
N GLU A 687 -38.92 -21.68 19.80
CA GLU A 687 -39.19 -21.19 18.45
C GLU A 687 -39.97 -22.21 17.60
N GLU A 688 -39.63 -23.50 17.70
CA GLU A 688 -40.32 -24.59 16.97
C GLU A 688 -41.81 -24.72 17.32
N MET A 689 -42.22 -24.28 18.52
CA MET A 689 -43.60 -24.35 18.99
C MET A 689 -44.43 -23.08 18.71
N ARG A 690 -43.85 -22.03 18.11
CA ARG A 690 -44.58 -20.78 17.87
C ARG A 690 -45.50 -20.92 16.66
N GLU A 691 -46.75 -20.55 16.84
CA GLU A 691 -47.74 -20.48 15.76
C GLU A 691 -48.18 -19.03 15.55
N GLY A 692 -48.32 -18.62 14.30
CA GLY A 692 -48.75 -17.26 13.97
C GLY A 692 -48.34 -16.80 12.57
N PRO A 693 -48.74 -15.57 12.18
CA PRO A 693 -48.39 -14.98 10.90
C PRO A 693 -46.87 -14.95 10.65
N GLY A 694 -46.42 -15.66 9.62
CA GLY A 694 -45.02 -15.64 9.16
C GLY A 694 -44.02 -16.34 10.09
N GLU A 695 -44.49 -17.09 11.08
CA GLU A 695 -43.66 -18.03 11.87
C GLU A 695 -43.00 -19.05 10.94
N HIS A 696 -41.84 -19.56 11.34
CA HIS A 696 -40.99 -20.47 10.55
C HIS A 696 -40.62 -19.95 9.16
N GLY A 697 -40.71 -18.63 8.94
CA GLY A 697 -40.44 -18.00 7.65
C GLY A 697 -41.50 -18.26 6.58
N GLU A 698 -42.71 -18.68 6.97
CA GLU A 698 -43.80 -18.90 6.01
C GLU A 698 -44.26 -17.59 5.35
N LYS A 699 -44.79 -17.71 4.12
CA LYS A 699 -45.37 -16.56 3.41
C LYS A 699 -46.60 -16.03 4.14
N TYR A 700 -46.69 -14.72 4.30
CA TYR A 700 -47.89 -14.06 4.82
C TYR A 700 -48.62 -13.31 3.70
N LEU A 701 -49.95 -13.44 3.66
CA LEU A 701 -50.81 -12.77 2.70
C LEU A 701 -51.84 -11.93 3.46
N LEU A 702 -51.94 -10.65 3.11
CA LEU A 702 -53.00 -9.78 3.63
C LEU A 702 -54.34 -10.22 3.07
N LYS A 703 -55.33 -10.36 3.96
CA LYS A 703 -56.70 -10.73 3.61
C LYS A 703 -57.66 -9.54 3.69
N ASP A 704 -57.35 -8.56 4.54
CA ASP A 704 -58.18 -7.39 4.75
C ASP A 704 -58.02 -6.37 3.60
N PRO A 705 -59.12 -5.90 2.98
CA PRO A 705 -59.07 -4.95 1.88
C PRO A 705 -58.42 -3.60 2.21
N ASP A 706 -58.59 -3.08 3.43
CA ASP A 706 -58.03 -1.80 3.86
C ASP A 706 -56.54 -1.93 4.08
N ASP A 707 -56.09 -3.05 4.68
CA ASP A 707 -54.67 -3.36 4.80
C ASP A 707 -53.99 -3.55 3.44
N ILE A 708 -54.67 -4.19 2.48
CA ILE A 708 -54.16 -4.33 1.10
C ILE A 708 -54.00 -2.95 0.45
N ALA A 709 -54.98 -2.05 0.63
CA ALA A 709 -54.92 -0.69 0.09
C ALA A 709 -53.82 0.14 0.74
N ARG A 710 -53.71 0.09 2.07
CA ARG A 710 -52.65 0.76 2.85
C ARG A 710 -51.27 0.22 2.47
N ASN A 711 -51.13 -1.09 2.36
CA ASN A 711 -49.89 -1.72 1.94
C ASN A 711 -49.50 -1.30 0.53
N LYS A 712 -50.45 -1.16 -0.41
CA LYS A 712 -50.14 -0.67 -1.77
C LYS A 712 -49.55 0.75 -1.76
N GLN A 713 -49.97 1.61 -0.82
CA GLN A 713 -49.40 2.95 -0.65
C GLN A 713 -48.01 2.89 -0.01
N LEU A 714 -47.86 2.17 1.10
CA LEU A 714 -46.59 2.03 1.81
C LEU A 714 -45.54 1.27 0.98
N PHE A 715 -45.96 0.29 0.19
CA PHE A 715 -45.10 -0.45 -0.73
C PHE A 715 -44.51 0.47 -1.80
N LYS A 716 -45.28 1.45 -2.30
CA LYS A 716 -44.71 2.51 -3.14
C LYS A 716 -43.70 3.30 -2.34
N GLN A 717 -44.02 3.73 -1.12
CA GLN A 717 -43.13 4.59 -0.34
C GLN A 717 -41.82 3.91 0.05
N PHE A 718 -41.85 2.71 0.61
CA PHE A 718 -40.71 2.02 1.22
C PHE A 718 -40.15 0.85 0.38
N GLY A 719 -40.89 0.35 -0.61
CA GLY A 719 -40.43 -0.74 -1.49
C GLY A 719 -40.56 -2.15 -0.91
N PHE A 720 -41.30 -2.33 0.20
CA PHE A 720 -41.50 -3.61 0.91
C PHE A 720 -42.93 -3.77 1.44
N PHE A 721 -43.27 -5.00 1.82
CA PHE A 721 -44.54 -5.41 2.46
C PHE A 721 -44.68 -4.90 3.90
N ALA A 722 -44.81 -3.58 4.05
CA ALA A 722 -44.79 -2.85 5.32
C ALA A 722 -45.93 -3.24 6.27
N VAL A 723 -47.19 -3.28 5.79
CA VAL A 723 -48.34 -3.66 6.63
C VAL A 723 -48.26 -5.14 7.01
N GLY A 724 -47.79 -5.98 6.09
CA GLY A 724 -47.53 -7.37 6.41
C GLY A 724 -46.46 -7.54 7.48
N SER A 725 -45.39 -6.74 7.45
CA SER A 725 -44.41 -6.70 8.53
C SER A 725 -45.03 -6.26 9.86
N ASP A 726 -46.00 -5.35 9.89
CA ASP A 726 -46.68 -4.97 11.14
C ASP A 726 -47.51 -6.13 11.73
N HIS A 727 -48.03 -7.02 10.88
CA HIS A 727 -48.83 -8.18 11.29
C HIS A 727 -47.99 -9.40 11.69
N ILE A 728 -46.76 -9.48 11.18
CA ILE A 728 -45.81 -10.52 11.52
C ILE A 728 -45.04 -10.10 12.76
N SER A 729 -45.02 -10.93 13.80
CA SER A 729 -44.28 -10.66 15.04
C SER A 729 -42.82 -10.25 14.74
N VAL A 730 -42.34 -9.15 15.34
CA VAL A 730 -40.92 -8.73 15.22
C VAL A 730 -39.95 -9.76 15.79
N ASN A 731 -40.45 -10.72 16.56
CA ASN A 731 -39.74 -11.86 17.12
C ASN A 731 -40.24 -13.20 16.54
N ARG A 732 -40.69 -13.23 15.28
CA ARG A 732 -41.08 -14.48 14.60
C ARG A 732 -39.94 -15.50 14.60
N SER A 733 -40.25 -16.79 14.66
CA SER A 733 -39.32 -17.88 14.41
C SER A 733 -38.90 -17.95 12.94
N LEU A 734 -37.69 -18.47 12.69
CA LEU A 734 -37.14 -18.69 11.35
C LEU A 734 -36.78 -20.16 11.15
N PRO A 735 -36.79 -20.66 9.91
CA PRO A 735 -36.39 -22.04 9.66
C PRO A 735 -34.86 -22.18 9.79
N ASP A 736 -34.40 -23.23 10.47
CA ASP A 736 -32.97 -23.57 10.51
C ASP A 736 -32.55 -24.24 9.19
N VAL A 737 -32.11 -23.40 8.25
CA VAL A 737 -31.73 -23.79 6.89
C VAL A 737 -30.29 -24.27 6.76
N ARG A 738 -29.54 -24.31 7.87
CA ARG A 738 -28.15 -24.77 7.89
C ARG A 738 -28.08 -26.25 7.52
N MET A 739 -26.99 -26.64 6.89
CA MET A 739 -26.71 -28.05 6.61
C MET A 739 -26.49 -28.85 7.91
N GLU A 740 -26.74 -30.16 7.87
CA GLU A 740 -26.72 -31.01 9.06
C GLU A 740 -25.34 -31.03 9.76
N SER A 741 -24.26 -31.01 8.99
CA SER A 741 -22.90 -30.89 9.52
C SER A 741 -22.70 -29.61 10.32
N CYS A 742 -23.31 -28.48 9.92
CA CYS A 742 -23.25 -27.22 10.65
C CYS A 742 -24.06 -27.21 11.95
N LYS A 743 -25.19 -27.93 12.01
CA LYS A 743 -26.04 -27.99 13.21
C LYS A 743 -25.33 -28.67 14.39
N SER A 744 -24.50 -29.67 14.10
CA SER A 744 -23.69 -30.38 15.10
C SER A 744 -22.32 -29.75 15.38
N LYS A 745 -21.94 -28.69 14.64
CA LYS A 745 -20.59 -28.12 14.66
C LYS A 745 -20.37 -27.26 15.89
N ARG A 746 -19.34 -27.59 16.68
CA ARG A 746 -18.91 -26.81 17.84
C ARG A 746 -17.85 -25.77 17.45
N GLN A 747 -17.94 -24.57 18.02
CA GLN A 747 -17.01 -23.47 17.79
C GLN A 747 -16.03 -23.33 18.97
N LEU A 748 -14.94 -22.59 18.77
CA LEU A 748 -13.98 -22.29 19.84
C LEU A 748 -14.66 -21.65 21.05
N VAL A 749 -14.26 -22.02 22.26
CA VAL A 749 -14.78 -21.45 23.52
C VAL A 749 -14.49 -19.95 23.62
N GLN A 750 -13.34 -19.51 23.12
CA GLN A 750 -12.89 -18.11 23.22
C GLN A 750 -13.07 -17.42 21.86
N LEU A 751 -14.23 -16.77 21.69
CA LEU A 751 -14.52 -15.91 20.53
C LEU A 751 -14.53 -14.43 20.94
N PRO A 752 -14.11 -13.52 20.05
CA PRO A 752 -14.07 -12.09 20.35
C PRO A 752 -15.47 -11.50 20.48
N LYS A 753 -15.61 -10.44 21.31
CA LYS A 753 -16.86 -9.67 21.39
C LYS A 753 -17.05 -8.77 20.17
N VAL A 754 -18.31 -8.49 19.84
CA VAL A 754 -18.70 -7.70 18.65
C VAL A 754 -19.43 -6.41 18.97
N SER A 755 -19.14 -5.37 18.18
CA SER A 755 -19.98 -4.19 18.03
C SER A 755 -20.70 -4.31 16.70
N ILE A 756 -22.02 -4.42 16.74
CA ILE A 756 -22.86 -4.54 15.54
C ILE A 756 -23.25 -3.13 15.08
N ILE A 757 -23.02 -2.81 13.82
CA ILE A 757 -23.28 -1.48 13.24
C ILE A 757 -24.33 -1.61 12.16
N ILE A 758 -25.44 -0.90 12.35
CA ILE A 758 -26.58 -0.86 11.43
C ILE A 758 -26.79 0.58 11.00
N VAL A 759 -26.69 0.84 9.69
CA VAL A 759 -26.97 2.17 9.14
C VAL A 759 -28.35 2.14 8.51
N PHE A 760 -29.18 3.14 8.80
CA PHE A 760 -30.54 3.22 8.26
C PHE A 760 -30.87 4.65 7.81
N PHE A 761 -31.73 4.73 6.80
CA PHE A 761 -32.27 5.97 6.25
C PHE A 761 -33.69 5.71 5.75
N ASP A 762 -34.69 6.41 6.32
CA ASP A 762 -36.11 6.25 5.98
C ASP A 762 -36.58 4.79 5.99
N GLU A 763 -36.07 4.03 6.97
CA GLU A 763 -36.45 2.64 7.16
C GLU A 763 -37.86 2.54 7.74
N TYR A 764 -38.65 1.55 7.31
CA TYR A 764 -39.96 1.36 7.91
C TYR A 764 -39.83 0.80 9.34
N TRP A 765 -40.62 1.34 10.27
CA TRP A 765 -40.51 1.08 11.70
C TRP A 765 -40.40 -0.40 12.06
N SER A 766 -41.38 -1.24 11.66
CA SER A 766 -41.38 -2.66 12.02
C SER A 766 -40.27 -3.47 11.35
N ILE A 767 -39.71 -3.00 10.23
CA ILE A 767 -38.56 -3.62 9.56
C ILE A 767 -37.30 -3.44 10.39
N LEU A 768 -37.02 -2.21 10.80
CA LEU A 768 -35.86 -1.91 11.63
C LEU A 768 -35.94 -2.63 12.98
N LEU A 769 -37.13 -2.63 13.61
CA LEU A 769 -37.32 -3.34 14.87
C LEU A 769 -37.11 -4.85 14.74
N ARG A 770 -37.60 -5.46 13.66
CA ARG A 770 -37.39 -6.89 13.39
C ARG A 770 -35.91 -7.23 13.27
N THR A 771 -35.13 -6.39 12.60
CA THR A 771 -33.68 -6.52 12.54
C THR A 771 -33.05 -6.50 13.94
N ILE A 772 -33.40 -5.50 14.76
CA ILE A 772 -32.86 -5.35 16.12
C ILE A 772 -33.23 -6.54 17.00
N HIS A 773 -34.51 -6.93 17.02
CA HIS A 773 -35.02 -8.07 17.79
C HIS A 773 -34.36 -9.38 17.36
N SER A 774 -34.28 -9.64 16.05
CA SER A 774 -33.65 -10.84 15.53
C SER A 774 -32.19 -10.94 15.98
N ILE A 775 -31.44 -9.84 15.96
CA ILE A 775 -30.04 -9.82 16.38
C ILE A 775 -29.93 -10.02 17.88
N TYR A 776 -30.70 -9.25 18.67
CA TYR A 776 -30.63 -9.30 20.12
C TYR A 776 -31.00 -10.68 20.67
N ASN A 777 -32.05 -11.30 20.14
CA ASN A 777 -32.58 -12.58 20.65
C ASN A 777 -31.77 -13.80 20.20
N ARG A 778 -31.10 -13.76 19.04
CA ARG A 778 -30.37 -14.92 18.47
C ARG A 778 -28.85 -14.81 18.54
N THR A 779 -28.35 -13.81 19.24
CA THR A 779 -26.91 -13.62 19.45
C THR A 779 -26.56 -13.99 20.88
N PRO A 780 -25.56 -14.88 21.11
CA PRO A 780 -25.10 -15.17 22.47
C PRO A 780 -24.68 -13.89 23.20
N HIS A 781 -25.30 -13.62 24.36
CA HIS A 781 -25.06 -12.39 25.14
C HIS A 781 -23.59 -12.20 25.53
N GLU A 782 -22.85 -13.29 25.72
CA GLU A 782 -21.41 -13.24 26.01
C GLU A 782 -20.55 -12.70 24.86
N LEU A 783 -21.04 -12.77 23.60
CA LEU A 783 -20.36 -12.28 22.41
C LEU A 783 -20.83 -10.88 21.99
N LEU A 784 -22.04 -10.47 22.36
CA LEU A 784 -22.59 -9.16 22.00
C LEU A 784 -22.12 -8.06 22.96
N HIS A 785 -21.36 -7.08 22.48
CA HIS A 785 -20.96 -5.93 23.28
C HIS A 785 -21.97 -4.78 23.18
N GLU A 786 -22.34 -4.41 21.95
CA GLU A 786 -23.27 -3.31 21.67
C GLU A 786 -23.85 -3.41 20.24
N ILE A 787 -25.01 -2.79 20.03
CA ILE A 787 -25.61 -2.55 18.72
C ILE A 787 -25.71 -1.03 18.52
N ILE A 788 -25.05 -0.52 17.49
CA ILE A 788 -24.98 0.90 17.13
C ILE A 788 -25.88 1.14 15.93
N LEU A 789 -27.00 1.83 16.15
CA LEU A 789 -27.93 2.25 15.11
C LEU A 789 -27.52 3.63 14.60
N VAL A 790 -27.00 3.73 13.38
CA VAL A 790 -26.59 4.99 12.77
C VAL A 790 -27.69 5.50 11.85
N ASN A 791 -28.43 6.51 12.31
CA ASN A 791 -29.44 7.18 11.50
C ASN A 791 -28.75 8.16 10.54
N ASP A 792 -28.77 7.86 9.24
CA ASP A 792 -28.17 8.68 8.18
C ASP A 792 -29.08 9.86 7.78
N ASN A 793 -29.62 10.55 8.80
CA ASN A 793 -30.50 11.71 8.68
C ASN A 793 -31.84 11.41 8.00
N SER A 794 -32.59 10.44 8.55
CA SER A 794 -33.95 10.08 8.10
C SER A 794 -34.92 11.27 8.19
N THR A 795 -35.91 11.28 7.31
CA THR A 795 -37.02 12.23 7.25
C THR A 795 -38.23 11.80 8.07
N VAL A 796 -38.31 10.51 8.43
CA VAL A 796 -39.41 9.91 9.21
C VAL A 796 -39.28 10.26 10.71
N PRO A 797 -40.20 11.04 11.31
CA PRO A 797 -40.11 11.49 12.71
C PRO A 797 -40.06 10.35 13.73
N GLU A 798 -40.75 9.25 13.46
CA GLU A 798 -40.83 8.06 14.31
C GLU A 798 -39.44 7.45 14.57
N LEU A 799 -38.48 7.66 13.67
CA LEU A 799 -37.12 7.11 13.77
C LEU A 799 -36.18 7.92 14.68
N TYR A 800 -36.68 8.96 15.36
CA TYR A 800 -35.91 9.77 16.32
C TYR A 800 -36.30 9.44 17.76
N GLU A 801 -37.04 10.32 18.43
CA GLU A 801 -37.39 10.17 19.83
C GLU A 801 -38.23 8.92 20.12
N PRO A 802 -39.25 8.55 19.30
CA PRO A 802 -40.01 7.33 19.55
C PRO A 802 -39.15 6.07 19.45
N LEU A 803 -38.26 5.98 18.46
CA LEU A 803 -37.31 4.87 18.34
C LEU A 803 -36.36 4.81 19.54
N GLN A 804 -35.85 5.96 19.98
CA GLN A 804 -34.94 6.04 21.11
C GLN A 804 -35.60 5.57 22.41
N ASN A 805 -36.86 5.94 22.64
CA ASN A 805 -37.63 5.48 23.79
C ASN A 805 -37.88 3.97 23.71
N TYR A 806 -38.34 3.47 22.57
CA TYR A 806 -38.57 2.04 22.36
C TYR A 806 -37.31 1.20 22.60
N VAL A 807 -36.19 1.63 22.03
CA VAL A 807 -34.91 0.92 22.15
C VAL A 807 -34.44 0.87 23.60
N LYS A 808 -34.54 1.99 24.32
CA LYS A 808 -34.15 2.08 25.73
C LYS A 808 -35.04 1.20 26.62
N GLU A 809 -36.35 1.17 26.37
CA GLU A 809 -37.30 0.37 27.14
C GLU A 809 -37.13 -1.14 26.93
N ASN A 810 -36.84 -1.56 25.69
CA ASN A 810 -36.82 -3.00 25.33
C ASN A 810 -35.42 -3.62 25.42
N PHE A 811 -34.35 -2.85 25.25
CA PHE A 811 -32.99 -3.38 25.18
C PHE A 811 -32.00 -2.72 26.15
N GLY A 812 -32.40 -1.66 26.86
CA GLY A 812 -31.51 -0.91 27.75
C GLY A 812 -30.36 -0.25 26.98
N ASP A 813 -29.16 -0.23 27.58
CA ASP A 813 -28.01 0.50 27.02
C ASP A 813 -27.21 -0.31 25.97
N ILE A 814 -27.57 -1.58 25.72
CA ILE A 814 -26.87 -2.42 24.75
C ILE A 814 -27.14 -1.98 23.31
N VAL A 815 -28.28 -1.34 23.06
CA VAL A 815 -28.66 -0.81 21.75
C VAL A 815 -28.80 0.70 21.88
N TRP A 816 -28.13 1.45 21.02
CA TRP A 816 -28.17 2.91 21.08
C TRP A 816 -28.06 3.54 19.70
N ILE A 817 -28.60 4.77 19.60
CA ILE A 817 -28.79 5.47 18.32
C ILE A 817 -27.79 6.62 18.20
N TYR A 818 -27.18 6.75 17.02
CA TYR A 818 -26.35 7.86 16.62
C TYR A 818 -26.95 8.56 15.40
N ASN A 819 -27.50 9.77 15.62
CA ASN A 819 -28.09 10.59 14.56
C ASN A 819 -27.03 11.45 13.85
N LEU A 820 -27.00 11.36 12.51
CA LEU A 820 -26.23 12.28 11.67
C LEU A 820 -27.04 13.53 11.35
N ASN A 821 -26.36 14.67 11.25
CA ASN A 821 -27.00 15.98 11.00
C ASN A 821 -27.33 16.22 9.51
N GLU A 822 -26.85 15.33 8.62
CA GLU A 822 -27.05 15.40 7.19
C GLU A 822 -26.85 14.01 6.59
N ARG A 823 -27.47 13.76 5.43
CA ARG A 823 -27.37 12.47 4.73
C ARG A 823 -25.96 12.31 4.14
N LYS A 824 -25.22 11.31 4.60
CA LYS A 824 -23.84 11.03 4.18
C LYS A 824 -23.70 9.77 3.31
N GLY A 825 -24.65 8.84 3.39
CA GLY A 825 -24.65 7.57 2.69
C GLY A 825 -24.10 6.41 3.52
N LEU A 826 -24.37 5.18 3.06
CA LEU A 826 -24.10 3.93 3.77
C LEU A 826 -22.64 3.79 4.22
N ALA A 827 -21.68 3.97 3.30
CA ALA A 827 -20.26 3.83 3.59
C ALA A 827 -19.78 4.78 4.70
N VAL A 828 -20.22 6.03 4.66
CA VAL A 828 -19.86 7.03 5.68
C VAL A 828 -20.57 6.74 6.99
N GLY A 829 -21.84 6.33 6.97
CA GLY A 829 -22.57 5.87 8.15
C GLY A 829 -21.84 4.71 8.85
N ARG A 830 -21.42 3.69 8.08
CA ARG A 830 -20.65 2.54 8.58
C ARG A 830 -19.35 2.99 9.24
N MET A 831 -18.60 3.90 8.61
CA MET A 831 -17.39 4.46 9.21
C MET A 831 -17.66 5.27 10.49
N LYS A 832 -18.78 5.98 10.57
CA LYS A 832 -19.15 6.76 11.77
C LYS A 832 -19.53 5.85 12.94
N GLY A 833 -20.21 4.75 12.67
CA GLY A 833 -20.47 3.67 13.63
C GLY A 833 -19.18 2.98 14.06
N ALA A 834 -18.33 2.60 13.11
CA ALA A 834 -17.03 1.94 13.37
C ALA A 834 -16.09 2.77 14.26
N LYS A 835 -16.12 4.10 14.14
CA LYS A 835 -15.35 5.00 15.01
C LYS A 835 -15.83 5.04 16.45
N ARG A 836 -17.08 4.65 16.70
CA ARG A 836 -17.72 4.64 18.03
C ARG A 836 -17.72 3.26 18.67
N ALA A 837 -17.63 2.22 17.85
CA ALA A 837 -17.54 0.84 18.27
C ALA A 837 -16.37 0.60 19.22
N LYS A 838 -16.65 -0.15 20.29
CA LYS A 838 -15.71 -0.46 21.38
C LYS A 838 -15.18 -1.88 21.32
N ALA A 839 -15.92 -2.80 20.73
CA ALA A 839 -15.55 -4.21 20.70
C ALA A 839 -14.37 -4.50 19.75
N GLU A 840 -13.85 -5.72 19.83
CA GLU A 840 -12.70 -6.16 19.04
C GLU A 840 -13.06 -6.38 17.57
N VAL A 841 -14.24 -6.94 17.32
CA VAL A 841 -14.74 -7.22 15.98
C VAL A 841 -15.92 -6.30 15.65
N LEU A 842 -15.89 -5.75 14.44
CA LEU A 842 -16.99 -4.99 13.85
C LEU A 842 -17.84 -5.94 13.03
N VAL A 843 -19.14 -5.93 13.24
CA VAL A 843 -20.10 -6.62 12.38
C VAL A 843 -21.00 -5.58 11.73
N PHE A 844 -21.04 -5.55 10.41
CA PHE A 844 -21.90 -4.63 9.67
C PHE A 844 -23.11 -5.39 9.15
N LEU A 845 -24.30 -4.87 9.43
CA LEU A 845 -25.57 -5.39 8.95
C LEU A 845 -26.40 -4.27 8.33
N ASP A 846 -27.12 -4.58 7.26
CA ASP A 846 -28.14 -3.67 6.73
C ASP A 846 -29.36 -3.61 7.66
N SER A 847 -30.16 -2.54 7.55
CA SER A 847 -31.32 -2.29 8.40
C SER A 847 -32.52 -3.22 8.16
N GLN A 848 -32.47 -4.05 7.13
CA GLN A 848 -33.52 -4.98 6.72
C GLN A 848 -33.03 -6.44 6.66
N VAL A 849 -32.46 -6.93 7.77
CA VAL A 849 -31.95 -8.30 7.89
C VAL A 849 -32.56 -9.03 9.07
N GLU A 850 -32.66 -10.35 8.99
CA GLU A 850 -32.88 -11.22 10.16
C GLU A 850 -31.81 -12.29 10.19
N VAL A 851 -31.27 -12.54 11.37
CA VAL A 851 -30.18 -13.49 11.58
C VAL A 851 -30.75 -14.85 12.00
N ASN A 852 -30.15 -15.94 11.50
CA ASN A 852 -30.59 -17.30 11.87
C ASN A 852 -29.97 -17.74 13.22
N VAL A 853 -30.41 -18.89 13.73
CA VAL A 853 -29.81 -19.49 14.94
C VAL A 853 -28.33 -19.79 14.72
N ASN A 854 -27.52 -19.55 15.74
CA ASN A 854 -26.07 -19.73 15.73
C ASN A 854 -25.36 -19.05 14.54
N TRP A 855 -25.85 -17.89 14.08
CA TRP A 855 -25.23 -17.17 12.96
C TRP A 855 -23.86 -16.59 13.32
N LEU A 856 -23.69 -16.05 14.53
CA LEU A 856 -22.51 -15.26 14.89
C LEU A 856 -21.28 -16.11 15.25
N PRO A 857 -21.34 -17.14 16.11
CA PRO A 857 -20.16 -17.92 16.50
C PRO A 857 -19.34 -18.48 15.32
N PRO A 858 -19.93 -19.17 14.30
CA PRO A 858 -19.18 -19.65 13.15
C PRO A 858 -18.61 -18.51 12.29
N LEU A 859 -19.26 -17.34 12.29
CA LEU A 859 -18.76 -16.15 11.58
C LEU A 859 -17.49 -15.60 12.24
N LEU A 860 -17.35 -15.71 13.55
CA LEU A 860 -16.21 -15.18 14.32
C LEU A 860 -15.02 -16.12 14.41
N GLU A 861 -15.24 -17.44 14.35
CA GLU A 861 -14.18 -18.43 14.51
C GLU A 861 -12.98 -18.21 13.55
N PRO A 862 -13.19 -17.93 12.24
CA PRO A 862 -12.08 -17.65 11.34
C PRO A 862 -11.34 -16.34 11.66
N ILE A 863 -12.03 -15.32 12.19
CA ILE A 863 -11.40 -14.07 12.63
C ILE A 863 -10.55 -14.31 13.89
N ALA A 864 -11.04 -15.15 14.82
CA ALA A 864 -10.28 -15.52 16.01
C ALA A 864 -8.97 -16.27 15.66
N LEU A 865 -8.99 -17.08 14.60
CA LEU A 865 -7.83 -17.82 14.10
C LEU A 865 -6.91 -16.95 13.22
N ALA A 866 -7.49 -16.09 12.39
CA ALA A 866 -6.82 -15.23 11.42
C ALA A 866 -7.45 -13.81 11.41
N PRO A 867 -6.99 -12.89 12.29
CA PRO A 867 -7.65 -11.59 12.55
C PRO A 867 -7.64 -10.63 11.36
N ASN A 868 -6.83 -10.90 10.34
CA ASN A 868 -6.71 -10.07 9.16
C ASN A 868 -7.65 -10.50 8.01
N LEU A 869 -8.46 -11.54 8.21
CA LEU A 869 -9.53 -11.93 7.29
C LEU A 869 -10.80 -11.11 7.51
N ILE A 870 -11.59 -11.01 6.44
CA ILE A 870 -13.00 -10.65 6.50
C ILE A 870 -13.83 -11.92 6.38
N THR A 871 -14.89 -12.04 7.17
CA THR A 871 -15.82 -13.17 7.08
C THR A 871 -17.20 -12.65 6.66
N THR A 872 -17.88 -13.40 5.80
CA THR A 872 -19.24 -13.07 5.36
C THR A 872 -20.14 -14.30 5.52
N PRO A 873 -21.37 -14.17 6.04
CA PRO A 873 -22.32 -15.28 6.10
C PRO A 873 -22.91 -15.56 4.72
N ILE A 874 -23.62 -16.69 4.60
CA ILE A 874 -24.58 -16.86 3.51
C ILE A 874 -25.70 -15.85 3.72
N VAL A 875 -25.96 -15.04 2.68
CA VAL A 875 -27.04 -14.06 2.69
C VAL A 875 -28.26 -14.64 1.96
N ASP A 876 -29.18 -15.21 2.74
CA ASP A 876 -30.47 -15.69 2.28
C ASP A 876 -31.41 -14.51 1.98
N SER A 877 -32.62 -14.78 1.51
CA SER A 877 -33.56 -13.73 1.11
C SER A 877 -34.92 -13.84 1.77
N PHE A 878 -35.54 -12.68 2.01
CA PHE A 878 -36.98 -12.58 2.23
C PHE A 878 -37.68 -12.08 0.98
N ALA A 879 -38.82 -12.69 0.68
CA ALA A 879 -39.70 -12.19 -0.36
C ALA A 879 -40.22 -10.80 0.02
N TYR A 880 -39.90 -9.79 -0.78
CA TYR A 880 -40.21 -8.38 -0.48
C TYR A 880 -41.71 -8.08 -0.37
N ASP A 881 -42.56 -8.97 -0.90
CA ASP A 881 -44.01 -8.85 -1.00
C ASP A 881 -44.78 -9.78 -0.04
N THR A 882 -44.12 -10.76 0.58
CA THR A 882 -44.78 -11.79 1.41
C THR A 882 -44.01 -12.19 2.67
N PHE A 883 -42.77 -11.73 2.84
CA PHE A 883 -41.86 -12.08 3.94
C PHE A 883 -41.50 -13.57 4.06
N GLU A 884 -41.79 -14.35 3.02
CA GLU A 884 -41.37 -15.75 2.88
C GLU A 884 -39.84 -15.84 2.93
N TYR A 885 -39.32 -16.70 3.81
CA TYR A 885 -37.90 -17.01 3.88
C TYR A 885 -37.50 -17.91 2.72
N ARG A 886 -36.45 -17.53 2.00
CA ARG A 886 -35.93 -18.28 0.86
C ARG A 886 -34.43 -18.47 1.02
N LYS A 887 -34.04 -19.73 1.28
CA LYS A 887 -32.66 -20.17 1.24
C LYS A 887 -32.09 -19.93 -0.16
N ILE A 888 -30.92 -19.30 -0.26
CA ILE A 888 -30.30 -19.00 -1.55
C ILE A 888 -29.51 -20.21 -2.09
N ASP A 889 -28.61 -20.76 -1.27
CA ASP A 889 -27.78 -21.94 -1.56
C ASP A 889 -27.11 -22.46 -0.28
N ASP A 890 -26.26 -23.48 -0.42
CA ASP A 890 -25.41 -24.05 0.64
C ASP A 890 -24.00 -23.45 0.64
N GLY A 891 -23.80 -22.28 0.05
CA GLY A 891 -22.51 -21.60 -0.08
C GLY A 891 -22.08 -21.48 -1.54
N GLY A 892 -21.53 -20.32 -1.88
CA GLY A 892 -21.14 -19.94 -3.24
C GLY A 892 -20.04 -18.88 -3.21
N ARG A 893 -19.76 -18.28 -4.35
CA ARG A 893 -18.74 -17.23 -4.48
C ARG A 893 -19.36 -15.98 -5.07
N GLY A 894 -19.03 -14.82 -4.52
CA GLY A 894 -19.37 -13.53 -5.10
C GLY A 894 -18.31 -13.07 -6.07
N ILE A 895 -18.72 -12.69 -7.27
CA ILE A 895 -17.89 -12.05 -8.29
C ILE A 895 -18.57 -10.78 -8.80
N PHE A 896 -18.00 -10.14 -9.82
CA PHE A 896 -18.68 -9.08 -10.57
C PHE A 896 -18.53 -9.25 -12.08
N ASN A 897 -19.45 -8.67 -12.85
CA ASN A 897 -19.29 -8.51 -14.30
C ASN A 897 -18.67 -7.14 -14.64
N TRP A 898 -18.27 -6.89 -15.89
CA TRP A 898 -17.64 -5.62 -16.27
C TRP A 898 -18.54 -4.37 -16.14
N ASN A 899 -19.82 -4.54 -15.80
CA ASN A 899 -20.71 -3.45 -15.34
C ASN A 899 -20.61 -3.18 -13.83
N LEU A 900 -19.67 -3.82 -13.13
CA LEU A 900 -19.49 -3.78 -11.68
C LEU A 900 -20.75 -4.21 -10.90
N ASN A 901 -21.59 -5.04 -11.51
CA ASN A 901 -22.71 -5.66 -10.80
C ASN A 901 -22.23 -6.92 -10.09
N TYR A 902 -22.60 -7.06 -8.82
CA TYR A 902 -22.38 -8.29 -8.04
C TYR A 902 -23.09 -9.47 -8.68
N ARG A 903 -22.40 -10.61 -8.77
CA ARG A 903 -22.92 -11.88 -9.27
C ARG A 903 -22.56 -12.99 -8.30
N ARG A 904 -23.54 -13.80 -7.92
CA ARG A 904 -23.30 -15.02 -7.13
C ARG A 904 -23.11 -16.19 -8.07
N VAL A 905 -22.07 -16.98 -7.83
CA VAL A 905 -21.71 -18.14 -8.65
C VAL A 905 -21.53 -19.39 -7.78
N PRO A 906 -21.73 -20.60 -8.36
CA PRO A 906 -21.51 -21.84 -7.61
C PRO A 906 -20.06 -21.99 -7.13
N ARG A 907 -19.87 -22.83 -6.12
CA ARG A 907 -18.54 -23.26 -5.64
C ARG A 907 -17.69 -23.83 -6.76
N ARG A 908 -16.38 -23.64 -6.67
CA ARG A 908 -15.46 -24.39 -7.52
C ARG A 908 -15.40 -25.86 -7.08
N PRO A 909 -15.03 -26.79 -7.96
CA PRO A 909 -14.82 -28.19 -7.59
C PRO A 909 -13.87 -28.34 -6.40
N GLU A 910 -12.84 -27.50 -6.30
CA GLU A 910 -11.89 -27.48 -5.18
C GLU A 910 -12.51 -27.10 -3.83
N ASP A 911 -13.55 -26.27 -3.82
CA ASP A 911 -14.27 -25.83 -2.62
C ASP A 911 -15.41 -26.80 -2.22
N SER A 912 -15.67 -27.80 -3.06
CA SER A 912 -16.79 -28.73 -2.89
C SER A 912 -16.43 -29.99 -2.09
N VAL A 913 -15.20 -30.06 -1.56
CA VAL A 913 -14.70 -31.21 -0.79
C VAL A 913 -15.36 -31.30 0.59
N ASN A 914 -15.39 -30.20 1.33
CA ASN A 914 -16.04 -30.09 2.64
C ASN A 914 -17.03 -28.92 2.63
N LEU A 915 -18.32 -29.21 2.66
CA LEU A 915 -19.36 -28.21 2.43
C LEU A 915 -19.52 -27.21 3.59
N ASP A 916 -19.13 -27.58 4.79
CA ASP A 916 -19.27 -26.80 6.03
C ASP A 916 -18.00 -26.02 6.42
N GLU A 917 -16.93 -26.07 5.61
CA GLU A 917 -15.70 -25.29 5.81
C GLU A 917 -15.82 -23.87 5.23
N PRO A 918 -15.10 -22.88 5.80
CA PRO A 918 -14.96 -21.56 5.20
C PRO A 918 -14.41 -21.63 3.77
N ILE A 919 -15.04 -20.93 2.82
CA ILE A 919 -14.66 -20.92 1.41
C ILE A 919 -14.15 -19.54 0.97
N PRO A 920 -13.11 -19.44 0.12
CA PRO A 920 -12.60 -18.15 -0.33
C PRO A 920 -13.62 -17.40 -1.19
N ASN A 921 -13.97 -16.18 -0.78
CA ASN A 921 -14.98 -15.37 -1.45
C ASN A 921 -14.34 -14.12 -2.10
N PRO A 922 -14.38 -13.95 -3.43
CA PRO A 922 -13.77 -12.76 -4.05
C PRO A 922 -14.45 -11.45 -3.68
N ILE A 923 -15.78 -11.44 -3.69
CA ILE A 923 -16.61 -10.27 -3.37
C ILE A 923 -17.62 -10.66 -2.30
N MET A 924 -17.54 -10.02 -1.13
CA MET A 924 -18.51 -10.25 -0.06
C MET A 924 -19.87 -9.64 -0.39
N HIS A 925 -20.92 -10.18 0.22
CA HIS A 925 -22.25 -9.58 0.15
C HIS A 925 -22.29 -8.31 1.01
N GLY A 926 -22.74 -7.18 0.45
CA GLY A 926 -22.72 -5.89 1.14
C GLY A 926 -23.60 -5.84 2.40
N ALA A 927 -24.63 -6.68 2.48
CA ALA A 927 -25.62 -6.67 3.57
C ALA A 927 -25.12 -7.22 4.91
N ALA A 928 -24.08 -8.09 4.93
CA ALA A 928 -23.58 -8.70 6.15
C ALA A 928 -22.12 -9.13 6.03
N PHE A 929 -21.27 -8.66 6.95
CA PHE A 929 -19.90 -9.15 7.11
C PHE A 929 -19.32 -8.78 8.47
N ALA A 930 -18.28 -9.49 8.89
CA ALA A 930 -17.51 -9.21 10.09
C ALA A 930 -16.03 -9.00 9.77
N ILE A 931 -15.39 -8.12 10.53
CA ILE A 931 -13.96 -7.78 10.38
C ILE A 931 -13.38 -7.33 11.72
N ASN A 932 -12.14 -7.71 12.01
CA ASN A 932 -11.43 -7.16 13.16
C ASN A 932 -11.35 -5.63 13.06
N ARG A 933 -11.62 -4.92 14.17
CA ARG A 933 -11.68 -3.45 14.19
C ARG A 933 -10.37 -2.80 13.78
N LEU A 934 -9.22 -3.37 14.16
CA LEU A 934 -7.91 -2.85 13.75
C LEU A 934 -7.68 -3.09 12.25
N ASN A 935 -7.93 -4.31 11.78
CA ASN A 935 -7.82 -4.67 10.37
C ASN A 935 -8.66 -3.75 9.47
N PHE A 936 -9.89 -3.41 9.87
CA PHE A 936 -10.75 -2.46 9.13
C PHE A 936 -10.07 -1.12 8.86
N TRP A 937 -9.32 -0.58 9.82
CA TRP A 937 -8.59 0.68 9.64
C TRP A 937 -7.24 0.49 8.93
N GLU A 938 -6.58 -0.65 9.13
CA GLU A 938 -5.31 -0.98 8.47
C GLU A 938 -5.45 -1.11 6.96
N ILE A 939 -6.53 -1.76 6.48
CA ILE A 939 -6.85 -1.84 5.05
C ILE A 939 -7.49 -0.55 4.50
N GLY A 940 -7.52 0.53 5.29
CA GLY A 940 -7.91 1.86 4.86
C GLY A 940 -9.42 2.15 4.88
N ALA A 941 -10.22 1.35 5.61
CA ALA A 941 -11.67 1.49 5.76
C ALA A 941 -12.42 1.65 4.41
N TYR A 942 -13.58 2.31 4.38
CA TYR A 942 -14.25 2.70 3.14
C TYR A 942 -13.66 4.00 2.57
N ASP A 943 -13.74 4.18 1.25
CA ASP A 943 -13.55 5.49 0.61
C ASP A 943 -14.69 6.44 1.03
N ASP A 944 -14.33 7.55 1.69
CA ASP A 944 -15.26 8.56 2.20
C ASP A 944 -15.94 9.39 1.11
N GLY A 945 -15.47 9.27 -0.13
CA GLY A 945 -16.11 9.79 -1.30
C GLY A 945 -17.22 8.91 -1.86
N LEU A 946 -17.44 7.68 -1.37
CA LEU A 946 -18.59 6.84 -1.74
C LEU A 946 -19.89 7.43 -1.20
N LYS A 947 -20.98 7.31 -1.97
CA LYS A 947 -22.27 7.94 -1.68
C LYS A 947 -23.43 6.96 -1.76
N VAL A 948 -24.44 7.17 -0.91
CA VAL A 948 -25.72 6.45 -0.92
C VAL A 948 -25.53 4.92 -0.79
N TRP A 949 -25.58 4.16 -1.88
CA TRP A 949 -25.45 2.70 -1.92
C TRP A 949 -24.78 2.25 -3.23
N GLN A 950 -24.29 1.01 -3.25
CA GLN A 950 -23.64 0.32 -4.36
C GLN A 950 -22.20 0.75 -4.65
N GLY A 951 -21.31 -0.23 -4.80
CA GLY A 951 -19.87 -0.04 -5.04
C GLY A 951 -19.01 -0.14 -3.78
N GLU A 952 -19.56 0.08 -2.59
CA GLU A 952 -18.85 -0.07 -1.31
C GLU A 952 -18.43 -1.52 -1.03
N GLN A 953 -19.29 -2.50 -1.33
CA GLN A 953 -18.96 -3.92 -1.21
C GLN A 953 -17.81 -4.34 -2.13
N LEU A 954 -17.75 -3.78 -3.35
CA LEU A 954 -16.65 -4.04 -4.30
C LEU A 954 -15.35 -3.41 -3.81
N GLU A 955 -15.43 -2.13 -3.41
CA GLU A 955 -14.27 -1.38 -2.96
C GLU A 955 -13.58 -2.06 -1.77
N LEU A 956 -14.36 -2.41 -0.74
CA LEU A 956 -13.82 -3.05 0.46
C LEU A 956 -13.36 -4.48 0.17
N SER A 957 -14.03 -5.22 -0.74
CA SER A 957 -13.57 -6.54 -1.14
C SER A 957 -12.23 -6.50 -1.87
N LEU A 958 -12.06 -5.56 -2.81
CA LEU A 958 -10.80 -5.36 -3.51
C LEU A 958 -9.68 -4.95 -2.54
N LYS A 959 -9.97 -4.08 -1.56
CA LYS A 959 -9.02 -3.76 -0.47
C LYS A 959 -8.62 -4.99 0.33
N ALA A 960 -9.58 -5.83 0.71
CA ALA A 960 -9.32 -7.02 1.52
C ALA A 960 -8.37 -8.00 0.83
N HIS A 961 -8.50 -8.19 -0.48
CA HIS A 961 -7.66 -9.13 -1.25
C HIS A 961 -6.33 -8.52 -1.71
N LEU A 962 -6.36 -7.28 -2.18
CA LEU A 962 -5.18 -6.61 -2.73
C LEU A 962 -4.26 -6.09 -1.62
N CYS A 963 -4.83 -5.55 -0.55
CA CYS A 963 -4.08 -4.91 0.54
C CYS A 963 -4.11 -5.72 1.86
N GLY A 964 -5.04 -6.67 2.01
CA GLY A 964 -5.18 -7.52 3.20
C GLY A 964 -4.93 -9.01 2.92
N GLU A 965 -5.48 -9.88 3.79
CA GLU A 965 -5.34 -11.33 3.68
C GLU A 965 -6.44 -12.01 2.86
N GLY A 966 -7.62 -11.37 2.71
CA GLY A 966 -8.72 -11.86 1.89
C GLY A 966 -10.04 -11.97 2.65
N ILE A 967 -10.99 -12.65 2.02
CA ILE A 967 -12.37 -12.80 2.50
C ILE A 967 -12.75 -14.27 2.39
N VAL A 968 -13.45 -14.78 3.40
CA VAL A 968 -14.06 -16.11 3.39
C VAL A 968 -15.57 -16.03 3.63
N GLU A 969 -16.35 -16.78 2.85
CA GLU A 969 -17.76 -17.03 3.12
C GLU A 969 -17.90 -18.22 4.07
N ILE A 970 -18.81 -18.13 5.02
CA ILE A 970 -18.98 -19.08 6.11
C ILE A 970 -20.29 -19.85 5.92
N PRO A 971 -20.26 -21.11 5.43
CA PRO A 971 -21.48 -21.84 5.11
C PRO A 971 -22.35 -22.17 6.33
N CYS A 972 -21.78 -22.20 7.54
CA CYS A 972 -22.53 -22.44 8.77
C CYS A 972 -23.16 -21.18 9.37
N SER A 973 -22.98 -20.01 8.76
CA SER A 973 -23.53 -18.73 9.22
C SER A 973 -24.54 -18.22 8.20
N HIS A 974 -25.79 -18.01 8.62
CA HIS A 974 -26.88 -17.58 7.74
C HIS A 974 -27.54 -16.29 8.25
N VAL A 975 -27.71 -15.33 7.34
CA VAL A 975 -28.43 -14.07 7.56
C VAL A 975 -29.37 -13.85 6.38
N ALA A 976 -30.65 -13.63 6.62
CA ALA A 976 -31.59 -13.33 5.55
C ALA A 976 -31.77 -11.82 5.36
N HIS A 977 -31.71 -11.36 4.12
CA HIS A 977 -31.84 -9.96 3.74
C HIS A 977 -33.07 -9.76 2.85
N SER A 978 -33.84 -8.71 3.11
CA SER A 978 -34.98 -8.35 2.26
C SER A 978 -34.53 -7.40 1.15
N PHE A 979 -34.78 -7.74 -0.12
CA PHE A 979 -34.42 -6.87 -1.26
C PHE A 979 -35.58 -5.97 -1.66
N ARG A 980 -35.39 -4.64 -1.70
CA ARG A 980 -36.47 -3.71 -2.09
C ARG A 980 -36.93 -3.97 -3.51
N ASN A 981 -38.20 -3.64 -3.77
CA ASN A 981 -38.70 -3.57 -5.13
C ASN A 981 -37.81 -2.64 -5.98
N LYS A 982 -37.43 -3.08 -7.19
CA LYS A 982 -36.52 -2.34 -8.08
C LYS A 982 -36.95 -0.89 -8.36
N ASN A 983 -38.26 -0.60 -8.33
CA ASN A 983 -38.80 0.75 -8.58
C ASN A 983 -38.57 1.72 -7.41
N TYR A 984 -38.25 1.24 -6.20
CA TYR A 984 -37.92 2.10 -5.06
C TYR A 984 -36.61 2.87 -5.30
N TYR A 985 -35.63 2.21 -5.91
CA TYR A 985 -34.30 2.76 -6.11
C TYR A 985 -34.23 3.90 -7.14
N GLN A 986 -35.24 4.05 -7.99
CA GLN A 986 -35.35 5.14 -8.97
C GLN A 986 -35.45 6.54 -8.32
N ARG A 987 -35.69 6.63 -7.01
CA ARG A 987 -35.80 7.91 -6.27
C ARG A 987 -34.48 8.50 -5.80
N PHE A 988 -33.37 7.76 -5.92
CA PHE A 988 -32.07 8.20 -5.39
C PHE A 988 -31.19 8.93 -6.42
N GLU A 989 -31.72 9.23 -7.61
CA GLU A 989 -31.17 10.22 -8.53
C GLU A 989 -31.47 11.63 -7.98
N GLU A 990 -30.81 12.02 -6.89
CA GLU A 990 -30.92 13.40 -6.37
C GLU A 990 -30.12 14.34 -7.28
N ASN A 991 -30.76 15.43 -7.72
CA ASN A 991 -30.13 16.50 -8.51
C ASN A 991 -29.52 16.06 -9.87
N GLY A 992 -30.03 14.97 -10.47
CA GLY A 992 -29.56 14.48 -11.78
C GLY A 992 -28.21 13.75 -11.74
N VAL A 993 -27.71 13.36 -10.57
CA VAL A 993 -26.46 12.61 -10.41
C VAL A 993 -26.74 11.15 -10.11
N ASP A 994 -26.27 10.26 -10.99
CA ASP A 994 -26.29 8.80 -10.78
C ASP A 994 -25.16 8.40 -9.79
N TYR A 995 -25.49 8.34 -8.50
CA TYR A 995 -24.52 8.01 -7.45
C TYR A 995 -23.96 6.59 -7.54
N MET A 996 -24.74 5.64 -8.06
CA MET A 996 -24.27 4.27 -8.31
C MET A 996 -23.17 4.30 -9.37
N MET A 997 -23.43 4.95 -10.51
CA MET A 997 -22.45 5.09 -11.58
C MET A 997 -21.20 5.85 -11.11
N ARG A 998 -21.39 6.87 -10.28
CA ARG A 998 -20.29 7.60 -9.65
C ARG A 998 -19.43 6.68 -8.79
N ASN A 999 -20.02 5.88 -7.91
CA ASN A 999 -19.28 4.96 -7.04
C ASN A 999 -18.51 3.91 -7.86
N PHE A 1000 -19.14 3.34 -8.89
CA PHE A 1000 -18.49 2.43 -9.83
C PHE A 1000 -17.29 3.06 -10.52
N LYS A 1001 -17.41 4.32 -10.98
CA LYS A 1001 -16.29 5.07 -11.53
C LYS A 1001 -15.16 5.30 -10.53
N ARG A 1002 -15.47 5.55 -9.25
CA ARG A 1002 -14.45 5.63 -8.19
C ARG A 1002 -13.72 4.31 -8.01
N VAL A 1003 -14.46 3.19 -7.96
CA VAL A 1003 -13.86 1.85 -7.86
C VAL A 1003 -12.96 1.56 -9.05
N ALA A 1004 -13.45 1.79 -10.27
CA ALA A 1004 -12.70 1.57 -11.50
C ALA A 1004 -11.40 2.39 -11.56
N GLU A 1005 -11.47 3.68 -11.26
CA GLU A 1005 -10.33 4.60 -11.33
C GLU A 1005 -9.21 4.29 -10.31
N VAL A 1006 -9.55 3.71 -9.17
CA VAL A 1006 -8.59 3.43 -8.09
C VAL A 1006 -8.08 1.99 -8.18
N TRP A 1007 -8.98 1.03 -8.38
CA TRP A 1007 -8.69 -0.37 -8.12
C TRP A 1007 -8.40 -1.19 -9.36
N LEU A 1008 -8.98 -0.90 -10.52
CA LEU A 1008 -8.93 -1.78 -11.70
C LEU A 1008 -7.73 -1.57 -12.65
N GLU A 1009 -6.91 -0.55 -12.41
CA GLU A 1009 -5.65 -0.31 -13.16
C GLU A 1009 -5.88 -0.30 -14.67
N ASP A 1010 -5.17 -1.14 -15.42
CA ASP A 1010 -5.22 -1.23 -16.88
C ASP A 1010 -6.55 -1.82 -17.37
N TYR A 1011 -7.33 -2.47 -16.51
CA TYR A 1011 -8.59 -3.14 -16.86
C TYR A 1011 -9.82 -2.22 -16.74
N LYS A 1012 -9.65 -0.96 -16.30
CA LYS A 1012 -10.78 -0.02 -16.15
C LYS A 1012 -11.49 0.31 -17.47
N HIS A 1013 -10.81 0.16 -18.61
CA HIS A 1013 -11.39 0.39 -19.93
C HIS A 1013 -12.58 -0.55 -20.21
N LEU A 1014 -12.52 -1.80 -19.72
CA LEU A 1014 -13.61 -2.78 -19.87
C LEU A 1014 -14.91 -2.31 -19.22
N VAL A 1015 -14.80 -1.57 -18.12
CA VAL A 1015 -15.95 -0.96 -17.44
C VAL A 1015 -16.45 0.27 -18.21
N TYR A 1016 -15.53 1.04 -18.78
CA TYR A 1016 -15.85 2.26 -19.53
C TYR A 1016 -16.54 1.95 -20.86
N ASP A 1017 -16.07 0.94 -21.59
CA ASP A 1017 -16.63 0.56 -22.88
C ASP A 1017 -18.09 0.10 -22.76
N MET A 1018 -18.44 -0.57 -21.66
CA MET A 1018 -19.80 -1.04 -21.39
C MET A 1018 -20.79 0.09 -21.04
N ASN A 1019 -20.30 1.26 -20.62
CA ASN A 1019 -21.15 2.34 -20.08
C ASN A 1019 -20.71 3.73 -20.58
N ARG A 1020 -20.10 3.79 -21.77
CA ARG A 1020 -19.31 4.94 -22.26
C ARG A 1020 -19.99 6.29 -22.10
N GLU A 1021 -21.23 6.41 -22.59
CA GLU A 1021 -22.01 7.65 -22.53
C GLU A 1021 -22.24 8.14 -21.09
N LYS A 1022 -22.51 7.22 -20.16
CA LYS A 1022 -22.74 7.55 -18.74
C LYS A 1022 -21.45 7.88 -18.02
N TYR A 1023 -20.35 7.17 -18.32
CA TYR A 1023 -19.07 7.40 -17.66
C TYR A 1023 -18.45 8.75 -18.04
N ASP A 1024 -18.52 9.16 -19.30
CA ASP A 1024 -17.94 10.42 -19.76
C ASP A 1024 -18.60 11.63 -19.08
N GLN A 1025 -19.90 11.54 -18.77
CA GLN A 1025 -20.68 12.58 -18.11
C GLN A 1025 -20.57 12.53 -16.57
N THR A 1026 -20.11 11.41 -15.99
CA THR A 1026 -20.07 11.21 -14.53
C THR A 1026 -18.77 11.71 -13.92
N ASN A 1027 -18.85 12.66 -12.97
CA ASN A 1027 -17.68 13.12 -12.21
C ASN A 1027 -17.41 12.22 -10.99
N ALA A 1028 -16.26 11.55 -10.97
CA ALA A 1028 -15.84 10.69 -9.86
C ALA A 1028 -15.53 11.45 -8.57
N GLY A 1029 -15.33 12.78 -8.62
CA GLY A 1029 -14.87 13.60 -7.50
C GLY A 1029 -13.38 13.42 -7.19
N ASN A 1030 -12.96 13.86 -6.00
CA ASN A 1030 -11.57 13.76 -5.58
C ASN A 1030 -11.20 12.29 -5.25
N LEU A 1031 -10.14 11.78 -5.88
CA LEU A 1031 -9.61 10.43 -5.71
C LEU A 1031 -8.19 10.41 -5.10
N ALA A 1032 -7.64 11.57 -4.74
CA ALA A 1032 -6.24 11.69 -4.33
C ALA A 1032 -5.93 10.83 -3.10
N GLN A 1033 -6.81 10.81 -2.10
CA GLN A 1033 -6.62 10.03 -0.87
C GLN A 1033 -6.71 8.53 -1.13
N ALA A 1034 -7.70 8.07 -1.91
CA ALA A 1034 -7.83 6.66 -2.29
C ALA A 1034 -6.64 6.17 -3.11
N LYS A 1035 -6.20 6.94 -4.13
CA LYS A 1035 -5.01 6.62 -4.94
C LYS A 1035 -3.70 6.71 -4.14
N LEU A 1036 -3.65 7.54 -3.09
CA LEU A 1036 -2.50 7.64 -2.19
C LEU A 1036 -2.44 6.44 -1.24
N PHE A 1037 -3.59 6.02 -0.70
CA PHE A 1037 -3.68 4.83 0.14
C PHE A 1037 -3.20 3.59 -0.61
N LYS A 1038 -3.76 3.31 -1.80
CA LYS A 1038 -3.37 2.15 -2.62
C LYS A 1038 -1.86 2.09 -2.89
N ARG A 1039 -1.24 3.26 -3.15
CA ARG A 1039 0.22 3.37 -3.35
C ARG A 1039 1.04 3.13 -2.08
N ASN A 1040 0.57 3.61 -0.93
CA ASN A 1040 1.30 3.51 0.35
C ASN A 1040 1.18 2.13 1.01
N ALA A 1041 0.08 1.41 0.77
CA ALA A 1041 -0.20 0.11 1.37
C ALA A 1041 0.45 -1.06 0.63
N HIS A 1042 1.24 -0.81 -0.42
CA HIS A 1042 1.89 -1.84 -1.25
C HIS A 1042 0.93 -2.94 -1.71
N CYS A 1043 -0.31 -2.57 -2.06
CA CYS A 1043 -1.32 -3.52 -2.47
C CYS A 1043 -0.90 -4.28 -3.75
N LYS A 1044 -1.31 -5.54 -3.84
CA LYS A 1044 -1.14 -6.38 -5.03
C LYS A 1044 -1.83 -5.72 -6.25
N PRO A 1045 -1.33 -5.96 -7.48
CA PRO A 1045 -1.94 -5.42 -8.70
C PRO A 1045 -3.32 -6.07 -8.94
N PHE A 1046 -4.19 -5.41 -9.70
CA PHE A 1046 -5.52 -5.97 -9.99
C PHE A 1046 -5.45 -7.27 -10.81
N LYS A 1047 -4.39 -7.44 -11.62
CA LYS A 1047 -4.11 -8.71 -12.31
C LYS A 1047 -4.03 -9.91 -11.35
N TYR A 1048 -3.46 -9.74 -10.16
CA TYR A 1048 -3.44 -10.79 -9.12
C TYR A 1048 -4.86 -11.22 -8.71
N PHE A 1049 -5.79 -10.26 -8.60
CA PHE A 1049 -7.16 -10.56 -8.25
C PHE A 1049 -7.84 -11.42 -9.32
N LEU A 1050 -7.63 -11.11 -10.60
CA LEU A 1050 -8.17 -11.90 -11.70
C LEU A 1050 -7.51 -13.29 -11.78
N GLU A 1051 -6.21 -13.44 -11.52
CA GLU A 1051 -5.53 -14.73 -11.68
C GLU A 1051 -5.75 -15.70 -10.51
N PHE A 1052 -5.67 -15.20 -9.27
CA PHE A 1052 -5.59 -16.04 -8.07
C PHE A 1052 -6.86 -16.03 -7.25
N VAL A 1053 -7.58 -14.90 -7.21
CA VAL A 1053 -8.76 -14.74 -6.34
C VAL A 1053 -10.03 -15.08 -7.12
N ALA A 1054 -10.20 -14.48 -8.30
CA ALA A 1054 -11.43 -14.52 -9.10
C ALA A 1054 -11.18 -14.85 -10.60
N PRO A 1055 -10.49 -15.95 -10.95
CA PRO A 1055 -10.28 -16.37 -12.35
C PRO A 1055 -11.59 -16.56 -13.12
N GLU A 1056 -12.66 -16.89 -12.41
CA GLU A 1056 -14.03 -17.03 -12.92
C GLU A 1056 -14.55 -15.77 -13.62
N ILE A 1057 -14.06 -14.58 -13.24
CA ILE A 1057 -14.47 -13.32 -13.89
C ILE A 1057 -14.03 -13.35 -15.35
N VAL A 1058 -12.80 -13.76 -15.64
CA VAL A 1058 -12.27 -13.83 -17.01
C VAL A 1058 -12.85 -15.02 -17.76
N GLU A 1059 -13.08 -16.14 -17.06
CA GLU A 1059 -13.73 -17.33 -17.63
C GLU A 1059 -15.17 -17.04 -18.11
N ARG A 1060 -15.91 -16.16 -17.41
CA ARG A 1060 -17.32 -15.82 -17.73
C ARG A 1060 -17.48 -14.52 -18.51
N TYR A 1061 -16.59 -13.57 -18.28
CA TYR A 1061 -16.60 -12.24 -18.89
C TYR A 1061 -15.22 -11.99 -19.51
N PRO A 1062 -14.90 -12.65 -20.64
CA PRO A 1062 -13.58 -12.56 -21.25
C PRO A 1062 -13.27 -11.14 -21.68
N ILE A 1063 -11.98 -10.77 -21.57
CA ILE A 1063 -11.48 -9.41 -21.90
C ILE A 1063 -11.67 -9.12 -23.40
N TYR A 1064 -11.56 -10.15 -24.23
CA TYR A 1064 -11.84 -10.09 -25.66
C TYR A 1064 -13.08 -10.91 -25.97
N ASP A 1065 -14.06 -10.32 -26.68
CA ASP A 1065 -15.23 -11.05 -27.16
C ASP A 1065 -14.77 -12.16 -28.12
N PRO A 1066 -14.93 -13.45 -27.77
CA PRO A 1066 -14.54 -14.56 -28.64
C PRO A 1066 -15.42 -14.67 -29.89
N GLY A 1067 -16.48 -13.87 -29.98
CA GLY A 1067 -17.46 -13.86 -31.05
C GLY A 1067 -18.67 -14.72 -30.74
N HIS A 1068 -19.51 -14.92 -31.76
CA HIS A 1068 -20.77 -15.67 -31.67
C HIS A 1068 -20.84 -16.72 -32.77
N PHE A 1069 -21.61 -17.78 -32.51
CA PHE A 1069 -21.91 -18.83 -33.48
C PHE A 1069 -22.86 -18.33 -34.57
N ALA A 1070 -23.82 -17.50 -34.19
CA ALA A 1070 -24.78 -16.87 -35.09
C ALA A 1070 -25.31 -15.57 -34.47
N GLN A 1071 -25.77 -14.63 -35.29
CA GLN A 1071 -26.41 -13.40 -34.82
C GLN A 1071 -27.49 -12.90 -35.79
N SER A 1072 -28.15 -11.81 -35.40
CA SER A 1072 -29.22 -11.13 -36.13
C SER A 1072 -30.59 -11.81 -35.97
N THR A 1073 -31.46 -11.76 -36.99
CA THR A 1073 -32.81 -12.34 -36.96
C THR A 1073 -32.79 -13.87 -36.87
N ILE A 1074 -33.78 -14.45 -36.18
CA ILE A 1074 -34.08 -15.89 -36.20
C ILE A 1074 -35.40 -16.08 -36.96
N GLN A 1075 -35.31 -16.54 -38.21
CA GLN A 1075 -36.42 -16.68 -39.15
C GLN A 1075 -36.92 -18.12 -39.21
N SER A 1076 -38.24 -18.32 -39.26
CA SER A 1076 -38.85 -19.63 -39.48
C SER A 1076 -38.70 -20.08 -40.94
N LYS A 1077 -38.30 -21.34 -41.19
CA LYS A 1077 -38.34 -21.92 -42.55
C LYS A 1077 -39.73 -22.41 -42.95
N ALA A 1078 -40.64 -22.63 -42.01
CA ALA A 1078 -42.04 -22.96 -42.31
C ALA A 1078 -42.82 -21.74 -42.85
N ASN A 1079 -42.42 -20.52 -42.49
CA ASN A 1079 -42.92 -19.28 -43.09
C ASN A 1079 -41.83 -18.19 -43.07
N SER A 1080 -41.29 -17.86 -44.23
CA SER A 1080 -40.17 -16.91 -44.39
C SER A 1080 -40.51 -15.44 -44.05
N ASN A 1081 -41.77 -15.11 -43.79
CA ASN A 1081 -42.14 -13.77 -43.33
C ASN A 1081 -42.11 -13.65 -41.80
N LEU A 1082 -41.92 -14.75 -41.08
CA LEU A 1082 -42.02 -14.77 -39.62
C LEU A 1082 -40.66 -14.96 -38.93
N CYS A 1083 -40.40 -14.11 -37.94
CA CYS A 1083 -39.20 -14.07 -37.11
C CYS A 1083 -39.54 -14.09 -35.61
N ILE A 1084 -38.57 -14.53 -34.80
CA ILE A 1084 -38.67 -14.45 -33.34
C ILE A 1084 -38.51 -12.99 -32.90
N GLU A 1085 -39.38 -12.54 -32.00
CA GLU A 1085 -39.31 -11.22 -31.37
C GLU A 1085 -39.49 -11.32 -29.86
N VAL A 1086 -38.80 -10.44 -29.14
CA VAL A 1086 -39.11 -10.07 -27.75
C VAL A 1086 -39.50 -8.59 -27.70
N PRO A 1087 -40.77 -8.25 -27.37
CA PRO A 1087 -41.25 -6.87 -27.43
C PRO A 1087 -40.50 -5.89 -26.50
N LYS A 1088 -39.97 -6.41 -25.39
CA LYS A 1088 -39.18 -5.66 -24.40
C LYS A 1088 -38.19 -6.60 -23.71
N ALA A 1089 -36.92 -6.21 -23.67
CA ALA A 1089 -35.89 -6.93 -22.92
C ALA A 1089 -36.12 -6.78 -21.41
N ALA A 1090 -36.91 -7.67 -20.84
CA ALA A 1090 -37.25 -7.71 -19.42
C ALA A 1090 -37.26 -9.15 -18.91
N HIS A 1091 -36.98 -9.31 -17.62
CA HIS A 1091 -37.03 -10.59 -16.94
C HIS A 1091 -38.43 -11.23 -17.04
N MET A 1092 -38.48 -12.52 -17.37
CA MET A 1092 -39.69 -13.33 -17.63
C MET A 1092 -40.51 -12.94 -18.88
N GLN A 1093 -39.98 -12.11 -19.79
CA GLN A 1093 -40.68 -11.82 -21.04
C GLN A 1093 -40.62 -13.03 -21.99
N LYS A 1094 -41.78 -13.47 -22.50
CA LYS A 1094 -41.88 -14.60 -23.43
C LYS A 1094 -41.53 -14.18 -24.86
N ILE A 1095 -40.85 -15.06 -25.61
CA ILE A 1095 -40.62 -14.90 -27.05
C ILE A 1095 -41.92 -15.12 -27.84
N SER A 1096 -42.07 -14.44 -28.97
CA SER A 1096 -43.22 -14.56 -29.87
C SER A 1096 -42.79 -14.64 -31.33
N LEU A 1097 -43.66 -15.17 -32.19
CA LEU A 1097 -43.44 -15.24 -33.64
C LEU A 1097 -44.23 -14.11 -34.33
N VAL A 1098 -43.52 -13.19 -34.97
CA VAL A 1098 -44.09 -11.98 -35.61
C VAL A 1098 -43.49 -11.76 -36.99
N GLU A 1099 -43.94 -10.75 -37.73
CA GLU A 1099 -43.35 -10.43 -39.03
C GLU A 1099 -41.89 -9.95 -38.88
N CYS A 1100 -41.02 -10.46 -39.74
CA CYS A 1100 -39.61 -10.07 -39.76
C CYS A 1100 -39.45 -8.59 -40.12
N ASP A 1101 -38.50 -7.92 -39.46
CA ASP A 1101 -38.08 -6.56 -39.83
C ASP A 1101 -37.55 -6.50 -41.28
N GLU A 1102 -37.68 -5.33 -41.92
CA GLU A 1102 -37.29 -5.10 -43.32
C GLU A 1102 -35.80 -5.43 -43.55
N ASN A 1103 -34.93 -4.99 -42.63
CA ASN A 1103 -33.51 -5.32 -42.64
C ASN A 1103 -33.23 -6.52 -41.74
N ARG A 1104 -33.06 -7.70 -42.36
CA ARG A 1104 -32.87 -8.96 -41.64
C ARG A 1104 -31.45 -9.22 -41.16
N LEU A 1105 -30.47 -8.43 -41.63
CA LEU A 1105 -29.07 -8.48 -41.19
C LEU A 1105 -28.82 -7.53 -40.02
N GLU A 1106 -29.48 -6.36 -40.03
CA GLU A 1106 -29.48 -5.40 -38.93
C GLU A 1106 -30.93 -5.08 -38.50
N PRO A 1107 -31.62 -6.05 -37.87
CA PRO A 1107 -32.99 -5.85 -37.41
C PRO A 1107 -33.06 -4.90 -36.21
N SER A 1108 -34.28 -4.49 -35.86
CA SER A 1108 -34.52 -3.76 -34.63
C SER A 1108 -34.03 -4.56 -33.41
N PRO A 1109 -33.71 -3.89 -32.29
CA PRO A 1109 -33.24 -4.57 -31.09
C PRO A 1109 -34.14 -5.70 -30.60
N LYS A 1110 -35.45 -5.65 -30.89
CA LYS A 1110 -36.46 -6.65 -30.49
C LYS A 1110 -36.34 -7.99 -31.22
N GLN A 1111 -35.77 -7.99 -32.42
CA GLN A 1111 -35.58 -9.18 -33.26
C GLN A 1111 -34.11 -9.57 -33.44
N PHE A 1112 -33.20 -8.84 -32.79
CA PHE A 1112 -31.77 -9.13 -32.85
C PHE A 1112 -31.37 -10.09 -31.71
N PHE A 1113 -30.97 -11.30 -32.08
CA PHE A 1113 -30.46 -12.31 -31.17
C PHE A 1113 -29.01 -12.66 -31.48
N LYS A 1114 -28.31 -13.24 -30.51
CA LYS A 1114 -26.96 -13.79 -30.68
C LYS A 1114 -26.90 -15.19 -30.07
N LEU A 1115 -26.48 -16.19 -30.83
CA LEU A 1115 -26.04 -17.46 -30.26
C LEU A 1115 -24.58 -17.28 -29.83
N ALA A 1116 -24.39 -16.90 -28.58
CA ALA A 1116 -23.09 -16.52 -28.05
C ALA A 1116 -22.18 -17.74 -27.84
N TRP A 1117 -20.87 -17.50 -27.77
CA TRP A 1117 -19.86 -18.55 -27.51
C TRP A 1117 -20.13 -19.33 -26.21
N HIS A 1118 -20.84 -18.77 -25.23
CA HIS A 1118 -21.33 -19.46 -24.02
C HIS A 1118 -22.42 -20.52 -24.28
N ARG A 1119 -22.77 -20.80 -25.55
CA ARG A 1119 -23.84 -21.73 -25.95
C ARG A 1119 -25.21 -21.33 -25.41
N ASN A 1120 -25.48 -20.02 -25.38
CA ASN A 1120 -26.78 -19.47 -25.01
C ASN A 1120 -27.27 -18.49 -26.08
N ILE A 1121 -28.59 -18.33 -26.16
CA ILE A 1121 -29.24 -17.37 -27.07
C ILE A 1121 -29.50 -16.09 -26.28
N GLN A 1122 -28.80 -15.02 -26.65
CA GLN A 1122 -28.82 -13.71 -26.01
C GLN A 1122 -29.63 -12.71 -26.81
N HIS A 1123 -30.22 -11.75 -26.11
CA HIS A 1123 -30.82 -10.57 -26.71
C HIS A 1123 -29.78 -9.47 -26.97
N SER A 1124 -29.96 -8.68 -28.02
CA SER A 1124 -28.96 -7.69 -28.49
C SER A 1124 -28.55 -6.59 -27.52
N THR A 1125 -29.47 -6.11 -26.69
CA THR A 1125 -29.31 -4.88 -25.90
C THR A 1125 -29.05 -5.10 -24.42
N PHE A 1126 -29.13 -6.34 -23.91
CA PHE A 1126 -29.06 -6.61 -22.47
C PHE A 1126 -28.53 -8.02 -22.19
N ASP A 1127 -28.01 -8.20 -20.98
CA ASP A 1127 -27.47 -9.45 -20.41
C ASP A 1127 -28.59 -10.49 -20.12
N PHE A 1128 -29.54 -10.67 -21.06
CA PHE A 1128 -30.69 -11.58 -20.99
C PHE A 1128 -30.54 -12.74 -21.98
N CYS A 1129 -30.74 -13.95 -21.46
CA CYS A 1129 -30.63 -15.23 -22.17
C CYS A 1129 -31.99 -15.94 -22.20
N LEU A 1130 -32.26 -16.65 -23.30
CA LEU A 1130 -33.44 -17.47 -23.46
C LEU A 1130 -33.37 -18.72 -22.57
N GLN A 1131 -34.40 -18.94 -21.75
CA GLN A 1131 -34.55 -20.13 -20.91
C GLN A 1131 -35.43 -21.21 -21.57
N GLU A 1132 -35.39 -22.43 -21.03
CA GLU A 1132 -36.25 -23.57 -21.39
C GLU A 1132 -37.75 -23.23 -21.37
N SER A 1133 -38.19 -22.34 -20.48
CA SER A 1133 -39.57 -21.81 -20.42
C SER A 1133 -39.95 -20.88 -21.59
N LEU A 1134 -39.03 -20.66 -22.54
CA LEU A 1134 -39.16 -19.72 -23.65
C LEU A 1134 -39.35 -18.27 -23.21
N THR A 1135 -38.78 -17.94 -22.05
CA THR A 1135 -38.75 -16.60 -21.48
C THR A 1135 -37.32 -16.10 -21.38
N MET A 1136 -37.15 -14.78 -21.46
CA MET A 1136 -35.88 -14.10 -21.24
C MET A 1136 -35.62 -13.98 -19.73
N SER A 1137 -34.43 -14.38 -19.29
CA SER A 1137 -33.96 -14.19 -17.91
C SER A 1137 -32.47 -13.84 -17.91
N GLU A 1138 -31.94 -13.31 -16.82
CA GLU A 1138 -30.55 -12.85 -16.77
C GLU A 1138 -29.59 -13.99 -17.15
N CYS A 1139 -28.63 -13.70 -18.00
CA CYS A 1139 -27.62 -14.67 -18.42
C CYS A 1139 -26.77 -15.08 -17.22
N HIS A 1140 -26.80 -16.36 -16.83
CA HIS A 1140 -25.98 -16.87 -15.73
C HIS A 1140 -24.75 -17.67 -16.20
N TYR A 1141 -24.68 -18.00 -17.49
CA TYR A 1141 -23.51 -18.64 -18.13
C TYR A 1141 -23.12 -20.03 -17.59
N LEU A 1142 -24.03 -20.69 -16.86
CA LEU A 1142 -23.80 -22.01 -16.26
C LEU A 1142 -24.29 -23.18 -17.14
N GLY A 1143 -24.80 -22.89 -18.34
CA GLY A 1143 -25.50 -23.89 -19.15
C GLY A 1143 -26.87 -24.23 -18.56
N GLY A 1144 -27.22 -25.52 -18.46
CA GLY A 1144 -28.50 -25.97 -17.89
C GLY A 1144 -29.71 -25.48 -18.68
N ASN A 1145 -30.65 -24.78 -18.03
CA ASN A 1145 -31.87 -24.27 -18.67
C ASN A 1145 -31.64 -23.14 -19.70
N GLN A 1146 -30.43 -22.57 -19.80
CA GLN A 1146 -30.02 -21.59 -20.82
C GLN A 1146 -29.11 -22.16 -21.92
N LEU A 1147 -28.88 -23.48 -21.95
CA LEU A 1147 -27.98 -24.13 -22.91
C LEU A 1147 -28.71 -24.48 -24.23
N TRP A 1148 -28.23 -23.93 -25.34
CA TRP A 1148 -28.79 -24.10 -26.69
C TRP A 1148 -27.71 -24.45 -27.69
N LYS A 1149 -28.06 -25.20 -28.74
CA LYS A 1149 -27.23 -25.51 -29.90
C LYS A 1149 -27.97 -25.18 -31.19
N TYR A 1150 -27.26 -24.71 -32.20
CA TYR A 1150 -27.81 -24.61 -33.55
C TYR A 1150 -27.11 -25.63 -34.44
N ASP A 1151 -27.89 -26.52 -35.03
CA ASP A 1151 -27.40 -27.53 -35.97
C ASP A 1151 -27.48 -26.97 -37.40
N ILE A 1152 -26.34 -26.89 -38.08
CA ILE A 1152 -26.25 -26.31 -39.42
C ILE A 1152 -26.69 -27.28 -40.52
N GLU A 1153 -26.70 -28.59 -40.25
CA GLU A 1153 -27.11 -29.61 -41.23
C GLU A 1153 -28.63 -29.72 -41.24
N THR A 1154 -29.25 -29.77 -40.06
CA THR A 1154 -30.71 -29.91 -39.92
C THR A 1154 -31.44 -28.57 -39.83
N TYR A 1155 -30.73 -27.45 -39.63
CA TYR A 1155 -31.28 -26.11 -39.35
C TYR A 1155 -32.09 -26.03 -38.05
N GLN A 1156 -31.89 -26.95 -37.10
CA GLN A 1156 -32.65 -26.98 -35.84
C GLN A 1156 -31.96 -26.15 -34.74
N ILE A 1157 -32.78 -25.45 -33.93
CA ILE A 1157 -32.34 -24.87 -32.66
C ILE A 1157 -32.71 -25.86 -31.55
N ILE A 1158 -31.69 -26.44 -30.93
CA ILE A 1158 -31.80 -27.57 -30.01
C ILE A 1158 -31.55 -27.09 -28.59
N LYS A 1159 -32.49 -27.36 -27.69
CA LYS A 1159 -32.30 -27.25 -26.25
C LYS A 1159 -31.55 -28.49 -25.75
N LEU A 1160 -30.34 -28.30 -25.26
CA LEU A 1160 -29.53 -29.40 -24.70
C LEU A 1160 -29.94 -29.67 -23.24
N LYS A 1161 -30.15 -30.94 -22.91
CA LYS A 1161 -30.42 -31.47 -21.55
C LYS A 1161 -29.69 -32.82 -21.43
N GLN A 1162 -29.26 -33.20 -20.23
CA GLN A 1162 -28.42 -34.40 -20.02
C GLN A 1162 -29.04 -35.70 -20.58
N ASP A 1163 -30.38 -35.82 -20.64
CA ASP A 1163 -31.04 -37.09 -21.03
C ASP A 1163 -32.11 -37.00 -22.14
N ASN A 1164 -32.51 -35.82 -22.63
CA ASN A 1164 -33.51 -35.69 -23.73
C ASN A 1164 -33.48 -34.30 -24.42
N PRO A 1165 -32.89 -34.16 -25.61
CA PRO A 1165 -32.87 -32.88 -26.34
C PRO A 1165 -34.25 -32.55 -26.92
N LYS A 1166 -34.63 -31.27 -26.86
CA LYS A 1166 -35.88 -30.74 -27.43
C LYS A 1166 -35.58 -29.69 -28.49
N CYS A 1167 -36.40 -29.61 -29.53
CA CYS A 1167 -36.22 -28.67 -30.62
C CYS A 1167 -37.25 -27.53 -30.56
N LEU A 1168 -36.78 -26.33 -30.84
CA LEU A 1168 -37.62 -25.15 -30.93
C LEU A 1168 -38.54 -25.28 -32.15
N THR A 1169 -39.85 -25.19 -31.93
CA THR A 1169 -40.86 -25.48 -32.96
C THR A 1169 -41.77 -24.28 -33.16
N ALA A 1170 -41.97 -23.89 -34.42
CA ALA A 1170 -42.85 -22.80 -34.82
C ALA A 1170 -44.22 -23.33 -35.25
N ASP A 1171 -45.28 -22.95 -34.54
CA ASP A 1171 -46.64 -23.02 -35.07
C ASP A 1171 -46.96 -21.72 -35.79
N VAL A 1172 -46.84 -21.77 -37.12
CA VAL A 1172 -47.08 -20.63 -38.02
C VAL A 1172 -48.55 -20.22 -38.08
N GLU A 1173 -49.49 -21.12 -37.80
CA GLU A 1173 -50.93 -20.82 -37.83
C GLU A 1173 -51.34 -20.04 -36.58
N SER A 1174 -50.92 -20.51 -35.40
CA SER A 1174 -51.25 -19.84 -34.13
C SER A 1174 -50.23 -18.77 -33.71
N ARG A 1175 -49.16 -18.56 -34.49
CA ARG A 1175 -48.02 -17.66 -34.20
C ARG A 1175 -47.37 -17.94 -32.84
N LYS A 1176 -47.29 -19.21 -32.44
CA LYS A 1176 -46.72 -19.66 -31.17
C LYS A 1176 -45.40 -20.40 -31.37
N ILE A 1177 -44.57 -20.36 -30.33
CA ILE A 1177 -43.31 -21.09 -30.24
C ILE A 1177 -43.38 -22.00 -29.01
N TYR A 1178 -42.97 -23.25 -29.18
CA TYR A 1178 -42.90 -24.25 -28.11
C TYR A 1178 -41.69 -25.19 -28.31
N LEU A 1179 -41.43 -26.04 -27.33
CA LEU A 1179 -40.39 -27.08 -27.39
C LEU A 1179 -41.05 -28.44 -27.63
N ASP A 1180 -40.55 -29.18 -28.62
CA ASP A 1180 -41.03 -30.53 -28.95
C ASP A 1180 -39.87 -31.52 -29.13
N ASN A 1181 -40.16 -32.81 -29.28
CA ASN A 1181 -39.17 -33.82 -29.67
C ASN A 1181 -38.53 -33.43 -31.01
N CYS A 1182 -37.20 -33.55 -31.09
CA CYS A 1182 -36.47 -33.22 -32.31
C CYS A 1182 -36.80 -34.19 -33.45
N ASP A 1183 -37.27 -33.66 -34.58
CA ASP A 1183 -37.48 -34.34 -35.85
C ASP A 1183 -36.82 -33.52 -36.97
N SER A 1184 -35.76 -34.06 -37.57
CA SER A 1184 -34.97 -33.38 -38.59
C SER A 1184 -35.74 -33.15 -39.90
N GLU A 1185 -36.84 -33.88 -40.14
CA GLU A 1185 -37.66 -33.73 -41.34
C GLU A 1185 -38.74 -32.65 -41.17
N ASP A 1186 -39.18 -32.35 -39.94
CA ASP A 1186 -40.22 -31.36 -39.68
C ASP A 1186 -39.77 -29.93 -40.01
N ILE A 1187 -40.40 -29.33 -41.03
CA ILE A 1187 -40.14 -27.96 -41.47
C ILE A 1187 -40.44 -26.92 -40.37
N LYS A 1188 -41.34 -27.21 -39.43
CA LYS A 1188 -41.69 -26.33 -38.30
C LYS A 1188 -40.55 -26.18 -37.30
N GLN A 1189 -39.59 -27.11 -37.30
CA GLN A 1189 -38.42 -27.08 -36.41
C GLN A 1189 -37.18 -26.45 -37.05
N LYS A 1190 -37.28 -25.98 -38.30
CA LYS A 1190 -36.15 -25.45 -39.08
C LYS A 1190 -36.11 -23.92 -39.00
N TRP A 1191 -34.95 -23.38 -38.65
CA TRP A 1191 -34.70 -21.95 -38.41
C TRP A 1191 -33.49 -21.45 -39.19
N ASN A 1192 -33.59 -20.23 -39.71
CA ASN A 1192 -32.52 -19.51 -40.36
C ASN A 1192 -32.06 -18.34 -39.50
N TRP A 1193 -30.77 -18.31 -39.18
CA TRP A 1193 -30.12 -17.13 -38.63
C TRP A 1193 -29.71 -16.17 -39.76
N GLY A 1194 -29.91 -14.88 -39.55
CA GLY A 1194 -29.52 -13.83 -40.49
C GLY A 1194 -28.02 -13.84 -40.79
N GLU A 1195 -27.18 -14.07 -39.76
CA GLU A 1195 -25.74 -14.25 -39.89
C GLU A 1195 -25.26 -15.50 -39.13
N LYS A 1196 -24.35 -16.27 -39.73
CA LYS A 1196 -23.82 -17.53 -39.18
C LYS A 1196 -22.31 -17.59 -39.34
N ASN A 1197 -21.61 -17.88 -38.25
CA ASN A 1197 -20.19 -18.19 -38.29
C ASN A 1197 -20.01 -19.71 -38.45
N ILE A 1198 -19.90 -20.17 -39.70
CA ILE A 1198 -19.83 -21.60 -40.03
C ILE A 1198 -18.61 -22.26 -39.37
N SER A 1199 -17.45 -21.59 -39.37
CA SER A 1199 -16.24 -22.09 -38.72
C SER A 1199 -16.43 -22.26 -37.21
N ALA A 1200 -17.11 -21.32 -36.55
CA ALA A 1200 -17.44 -21.44 -35.13
C ALA A 1200 -18.40 -22.60 -34.85
N LEU A 1201 -19.46 -22.74 -35.66
CA LEU A 1201 -20.47 -23.79 -35.51
C LEU A 1201 -19.88 -25.19 -35.75
N GLN A 1202 -18.93 -25.34 -36.68
CA GLN A 1202 -18.19 -26.59 -36.90
C GLN A 1202 -17.24 -26.92 -35.73
N ASN A 1203 -16.75 -25.89 -35.03
CA ASN A 1203 -15.89 -26.04 -33.85
C ASN A 1203 -16.67 -25.83 -32.54
N TRP A 1204 -17.93 -26.31 -32.47
CA TRP A 1204 -18.87 -26.07 -31.37
C TRP A 1204 -18.28 -26.27 -29.96
N GLU A 1205 -17.52 -27.35 -29.76
CA GLU A 1205 -16.97 -27.71 -28.46
C GLU A 1205 -15.78 -26.84 -28.04
N THR A 1206 -15.00 -26.30 -28.99
CA THR A 1206 -13.74 -25.62 -28.69
C THR A 1206 -13.80 -24.10 -28.91
N PHE A 1207 -14.76 -23.62 -29.72
CA PHE A 1207 -14.90 -22.21 -30.04
C PHE A 1207 -15.10 -21.35 -28.78
N GLY A 1208 -14.33 -20.26 -28.69
CA GLY A 1208 -14.32 -19.32 -27.58
C GLY A 1208 -13.61 -19.77 -26.29
N MET A 1209 -13.36 -21.07 -26.08
CA MET A 1209 -12.75 -21.58 -24.83
C MET A 1209 -11.24 -21.30 -24.72
N THR A 1210 -10.52 -21.21 -25.83
CA THR A 1210 -9.06 -20.96 -25.83
C THR A 1210 -8.74 -19.47 -25.63
N LEU A 1211 -9.58 -18.58 -26.20
CA LEU A 1211 -9.41 -17.12 -26.09
C LEU A 1211 -9.70 -16.61 -24.67
N SER A 1212 -10.66 -17.21 -23.95
CA SER A 1212 -10.93 -16.88 -22.55
C SER A 1212 -9.78 -17.27 -21.60
N LYS A 1213 -8.96 -18.27 -21.98
CA LYS A 1213 -7.80 -18.71 -21.19
C LYS A 1213 -6.52 -17.92 -21.49
N LEU A 1214 -6.37 -17.45 -22.73
CA LEU A 1214 -5.20 -16.68 -23.19
C LEU A 1214 -5.27 -15.18 -22.88
N SER A 1215 -6.44 -14.64 -22.49
CA SER A 1215 -6.66 -13.19 -22.44
C SER A 1215 -5.94 -12.43 -21.32
N LEU A 1216 -5.31 -13.11 -20.36
CA LEU A 1216 -4.59 -12.48 -19.23
C LEU A 1216 -3.09 -12.26 -19.49
N ASP A 1217 -2.50 -13.00 -20.45
CA ASP A 1217 -1.10 -12.88 -20.89
C ASP A 1217 -0.95 -11.89 -22.05
#